data_AF-A0A2E8MCE8-F1
#
_entry.id   AF-A0A2E8MCE8-F1
#
_cell.length_a   1.000
_cell.length_b   1.000
_cell.length_c   1.000
_cell.angle_alpha   90.00
_cell.angle_beta   90.00
_cell.angle_gamma   90.00
#
_symmetry.space_group_name_H-M   'P 1'
#
loop_
_entity.id
_entity.type
_entity.pdbx_description
1 polymer ?
#
loop_
_entity_poly.entity_id
_entity_poly.type
_entity_poly.pdbx_seq_one_letter_code
_entity_poly.pdbx_strand_id
1 'polypeptide(L)'
;MKLKKFLLPLVAGGSFVFLSCGEKKDPADSPTDGGNDENNSAAASATEASPSDPANDTPAPPVPEVAIEKLAASAGFAALAPKNTEGFLSVRGAYDMYEQLQKTELGKLILGTMAEQGIELSEAEQAQEFQMVKAVIGEELFAVFGDGSGDQLVNLNDLGKSANYHQMKMMVGLMSSELNGEDNGAGPEVAFMSMFAGMLQDPKGGIDLVEKCEMPPLLVGFKVSDQAMREQFSGMIAGGIGEMLEAGDEAPIAELDTEASGVKLTGVKIDGARIAAMVDEDAREEMTQMFGAREDVDRLLKVIEKNNLCLATGVKDDYILIYIGGSMDGFQLAASPADSLVAKDEMDFLKHYADKDVRFLLYGEKEAFSKFGEANEALASMSQGIKDGLAESDAFGDTRDVQTLLGDVARLDKELFGMIKHGRTGLVGIIEDGFKIESHSGGNMPSLDLNTPHSFTALGEMDDVVLYTNSVSNPAFNGKVLDMLDSLGEASYLMAAQVAKMDVDDVAFQGFQEVFGMFDAEMKTDLTNIWKAISSDWADGTGNEASIVIDLKGTLPKIPEIPGSIIENGLIPRVAFVTPIEDREKLSSAWTSIEGSLTNLLKTAANLGAPEIPMQEIDESEKDGIATFWTAVPTSTKDARPVVSLSEKNFYFSTSPKFVGEIEAVIAAGNGPGRKGSYGVVNFTAVQKLATHWVNLMKANANEIFEGNEFAKDDFMENVPMVESVIKAFGELDDLTWHVRNEGGEVRTSIHFDLN
;
A
#
# COMPACT_ATOMS: atom_id res chain seq x y z
N MET A 1 -1.72 -6.45 3.37
CA MET A 1 -1.01 -7.75 3.43
C MET A 1 -0.26 -7.80 4.75
N LYS A 2 -0.60 -8.71 5.69
CA LYS A 2 -0.24 -8.52 7.11
C LYS A 2 1.14 -9.07 7.48
N LEU A 3 1.82 -8.25 8.26
CA LEU A 3 3.12 -8.36 8.94
C LEU A 3 3.59 -9.76 9.37
N LYS A 4 2.69 -10.68 9.79
CA LYS A 4 3.04 -12.04 10.25
C LYS A 4 3.84 -12.84 9.23
N LYS A 5 3.50 -12.72 7.93
CA LYS A 5 4.07 -13.57 6.87
C LYS A 5 5.31 -12.99 6.20
N PHE A 6 5.59 -11.70 6.37
CA PHE A 6 6.77 -11.03 5.81
C PHE A 6 7.93 -10.94 6.81
N LEU A 7 7.65 -10.79 8.11
CA LEU A 7 8.71 -10.66 9.13
C LEU A 7 9.48 -11.95 9.37
N LEU A 8 8.83 -13.12 9.38
CA LEU A 8 9.55 -14.36 9.71
C LEU A 8 10.63 -14.74 8.69
N PRO A 9 10.41 -14.64 7.36
CA PRO A 9 11.48 -14.86 6.37
C PRO A 9 12.61 -13.81 6.45
N LEU A 10 12.28 -12.56 6.79
CA LEU A 10 13.24 -11.47 6.96
C LEU A 10 14.04 -11.56 8.26
N VAL A 11 13.45 -12.10 9.33
CA VAL A 11 14.10 -12.33 10.63
C VAL A 11 14.91 -13.63 10.59
N ALA A 12 14.37 -14.69 10.00
CA ALA A 12 15.10 -15.94 9.77
C ALA A 12 16.24 -15.77 8.75
N GLY A 13 16.06 -14.94 7.72
CA GLY A 13 17.10 -14.58 6.75
C GLY A 13 18.09 -13.51 7.25
N GLY A 14 17.63 -12.56 8.07
CA GLY A 14 18.46 -11.49 8.65
C GLY A 14 19.46 -11.97 9.72
N SER A 15 19.24 -13.18 10.25
CA SER A 15 20.16 -13.84 11.18
C SER A 15 21.45 -14.35 10.51
N PHE A 16 21.52 -14.35 9.17
CA PHE A 16 22.65 -14.90 8.41
C PHE A 16 23.67 -13.85 7.89
N VAL A 17 23.46 -12.55 8.10
CA VAL A 17 24.31 -11.50 7.48
C VAL A 17 25.24 -10.76 8.46
N PHE A 18 25.18 -11.02 9.77
CA PHE A 18 26.00 -10.29 10.75
C PHE A 18 26.90 -11.17 11.63
N LEU A 19 27.83 -11.94 11.06
CA LEU A 19 29.02 -12.40 11.80
C LEU A 19 30.23 -12.56 10.86
N SER A 20 30.90 -11.45 10.53
CA SER A 20 32.32 -11.48 10.17
C SER A 20 33.11 -10.59 11.12
N CYS A 21 33.99 -11.22 11.92
CA CYS A 21 35.33 -10.78 12.34
C CYS A 21 35.72 -11.32 13.74
N GLY A 22 36.86 -12.03 13.80
CA GLY A 22 37.81 -11.95 14.93
C GLY A 22 37.98 -13.19 15.82
N GLU A 23 39.16 -13.83 15.76
CA GLU A 23 39.56 -14.98 16.57
C GLU A 23 39.90 -14.68 18.06
N LYS A 24 39.51 -15.64 18.93
CA LYS A 24 40.24 -16.26 20.08
C LYS A 24 40.37 -15.55 21.45
N LYS A 25 39.86 -16.21 22.53
CA LYS A 25 40.59 -17.09 23.50
C LYS A 25 39.76 -17.42 24.77
N ASP A 26 39.76 -18.69 25.18
CA ASP A 26 39.32 -19.23 26.49
C ASP A 26 40.03 -18.57 27.70
N PRO A 27 39.41 -18.48 28.92
CA PRO A 27 39.35 -19.61 29.88
C PRO A 27 38.19 -19.70 30.92
N ALA A 28 37.83 -20.95 31.25
CA ALA A 28 37.66 -21.64 32.56
C ALA A 28 36.77 -21.12 33.74
N ASP A 29 35.86 -22.03 34.14
CA ASP A 29 35.42 -22.49 35.50
C ASP A 29 34.82 -21.56 36.58
N SER A 30 33.47 -21.67 36.72
CA SER A 30 32.65 -21.96 37.94
C SER A 30 32.66 -21.00 39.18
N PRO A 31 31.72 -21.06 40.16
CA PRO A 31 30.64 -22.03 40.40
C PRO A 31 29.23 -21.48 40.81
N THR A 32 28.30 -22.43 40.81
CA THR A 32 26.97 -22.56 41.45
C THR A 32 26.86 -22.16 42.94
N ASP A 33 25.70 -21.64 43.35
CA ASP A 33 24.81 -22.16 44.44
C ASP A 33 23.57 -21.25 44.57
N GLY A 34 22.31 -21.72 44.49
CA GLY A 34 21.50 -22.27 45.60
C GLY A 34 20.41 -21.24 45.97
N GLY A 35 19.11 -21.50 46.23
CA GLY A 35 18.27 -22.67 46.44
C GLY A 35 17.02 -22.21 47.24
N ASN A 36 15.92 -22.96 47.13
CA ASN A 36 14.68 -23.01 47.95
C ASN A 36 13.43 -22.17 47.59
N ASP A 37 12.49 -22.85 46.92
CA ASP A 37 11.15 -23.30 47.37
C ASP A 37 10.40 -22.52 48.49
N GLU A 38 9.12 -22.19 48.25
CA GLU A 38 7.96 -22.88 48.86
C GLU A 38 6.58 -22.46 48.30
N ASN A 39 5.72 -23.47 48.16
CA ASN A 39 4.32 -23.52 47.69
C ASN A 39 3.28 -22.69 48.49
N ASN A 40 2.19 -22.25 47.83
CA ASN A 40 0.84 -22.80 48.12
C ASN A 40 -0.28 -22.35 47.15
N SER A 41 -1.15 -23.32 46.84
CA SER A 41 -2.29 -23.32 45.94
C SER A 41 -3.54 -22.58 46.45
N ALA A 42 -4.43 -22.17 45.53
CA ALA A 42 -5.88 -22.42 45.65
C ALA A 42 -6.59 -22.26 44.29
N ALA A 43 -7.28 -23.33 43.87
CA ALA A 43 -8.10 -23.42 42.68
C ALA A 43 -9.53 -22.87 42.89
N ALA A 44 -10.16 -22.37 41.83
CA ALA A 44 -11.61 -22.36 41.67
C ALA A 44 -11.99 -22.44 40.18
N SER A 45 -12.89 -23.37 39.88
CA SER A 45 -13.29 -23.87 38.57
C SER A 45 -14.56 -23.21 38.00
N ALA A 46 -14.75 -23.45 36.69
CA ALA A 46 -15.99 -23.39 35.89
C ALA A 46 -16.38 -22.00 35.36
N THR A 47 -16.79 -21.83 34.09
CA THR A 47 -17.74 -22.68 33.35
C THR A 47 -17.61 -22.45 31.83
N GLU A 48 -17.93 -23.48 31.06
CA GLU A 48 -18.07 -23.55 29.60
C GLU A 48 -18.99 -22.47 29.02
N ALA A 49 -18.65 -21.97 27.82
CA ALA A 49 -19.61 -21.36 26.91
C ALA A 49 -19.40 -21.93 25.49
N SER A 50 -20.36 -22.73 25.07
CA SER A 50 -20.58 -23.19 23.69
C SER A 50 -21.30 -22.09 22.87
N PRO A 51 -21.44 -22.24 21.55
CA PRO A 51 -21.27 -21.18 20.56
C PRO A 51 -22.52 -20.31 20.41
N SER A 52 -22.34 -18.99 20.25
CA SER A 52 -23.43 -18.08 19.88
C SER A 52 -23.01 -17.13 18.76
N ASP A 53 -23.67 -17.32 17.62
CA ASP A 53 -24.01 -16.44 16.49
C ASP A 53 -23.18 -15.18 16.13
N PRO A 54 -23.02 -14.89 14.82
CA PRO A 54 -22.26 -13.77 14.31
C PRO A 54 -23.04 -12.44 14.39
N ALA A 55 -22.28 -11.34 14.44
CA ALA A 55 -22.72 -9.93 14.37
C ALA A 55 -23.19 -9.28 15.69
N ASN A 56 -22.22 -9.00 16.58
CA ASN A 56 -22.30 -7.81 17.42
C ASN A 56 -21.75 -6.62 16.61
N ASP A 57 -22.53 -6.15 15.63
CA ASP A 57 -22.24 -4.91 14.90
C ASP A 57 -22.47 -3.73 15.85
N THR A 58 -21.50 -2.82 15.94
CA THR A 58 -21.74 -1.54 16.62
C THR A 58 -22.79 -0.77 15.81
N PRO A 59 -23.94 -0.38 16.40
CA PRO A 59 -24.96 0.37 15.68
C PRO A 59 -24.34 1.67 15.15
N ALA A 60 -24.61 2.00 13.88
CA ALA A 60 -24.19 3.30 13.36
C ALA A 60 -24.83 4.42 14.19
N PRO A 61 -24.11 5.53 14.46
CA PRO A 61 -24.72 6.71 15.04
C PRO A 61 -25.87 7.18 14.15
N PRO A 62 -26.99 7.67 14.73
CA PRO A 62 -28.12 8.14 13.95
C PRO A 62 -27.67 9.29 13.03
N VAL A 63 -28.08 9.21 11.76
CA VAL A 63 -27.82 10.29 10.79
C VAL A 63 -28.55 11.55 11.26
N PRO A 64 -27.83 12.66 11.49
CA PRO A 64 -28.46 13.89 11.97
C PRO A 64 -29.36 14.49 10.87
N GLU A 65 -30.47 15.10 11.29
CA GLU A 65 -31.31 15.90 10.38
C GLU A 65 -30.61 17.22 10.06
N VAL A 66 -30.24 17.41 8.80
CA VAL A 66 -29.57 18.61 8.29
C VAL A 66 -30.33 19.12 7.07
N ALA A 67 -30.66 20.41 7.06
CA ALA A 67 -31.29 21.07 5.91
C ALA A 67 -30.35 21.04 4.69
N ILE A 68 -30.91 20.79 3.51
CA ILE A 68 -30.12 20.60 2.28
C ILE A 68 -29.29 21.84 1.92
N GLU A 69 -29.77 23.03 2.24
CA GLU A 69 -29.06 24.30 2.01
C GLU A 69 -27.80 24.39 2.86
N LYS A 70 -27.86 23.89 4.10
CA LYS A 70 -26.70 23.84 5.00
C LYS A 70 -25.68 22.81 4.50
N LEU A 71 -26.16 21.65 4.05
CA LEU A 71 -25.31 20.61 3.48
C LEU A 71 -24.60 21.11 2.21
N ALA A 72 -25.35 21.76 1.31
CA ALA A 72 -24.84 22.35 0.08
C ALA A 72 -23.74 23.40 0.36
N ALA A 73 -23.93 24.27 1.35
CA ALA A 73 -22.90 25.23 1.75
C ALA A 73 -21.61 24.54 2.26
N SER A 74 -21.76 23.41 2.95
CA SER A 74 -20.61 22.64 3.45
C SER A 74 -19.92 21.80 2.37
N ALA A 75 -20.57 21.52 1.24
CA ALA A 75 -20.09 20.59 0.21
C ALA A 75 -19.46 21.27 -1.02
N GLY A 76 -19.47 22.61 -1.10
CA GLY A 76 -18.82 23.35 -2.19
C GLY A 76 -19.47 23.07 -3.56
N PHE A 77 -18.64 22.78 -4.57
CA PHE A 77 -19.10 22.53 -5.94
C PHE A 77 -19.99 21.28 -6.06
N ALA A 78 -19.97 20.36 -5.10
CA ALA A 78 -20.91 19.22 -5.08
C ALA A 78 -22.38 19.67 -5.09
N ALA A 79 -22.68 20.90 -4.65
CA ALA A 79 -24.02 21.49 -4.72
C ALA A 79 -24.46 21.89 -6.14
N LEU A 80 -23.52 21.99 -7.09
CA LEU A 80 -23.74 22.27 -8.51
C LEU A 80 -23.50 21.04 -9.40
N ALA A 81 -22.80 20.02 -8.89
CA ALA A 81 -22.62 18.74 -9.58
C ALA A 81 -23.99 18.04 -9.75
N PRO A 82 -24.33 17.50 -10.93
CA PRO A 82 -25.63 16.88 -11.18
C PRO A 82 -25.81 15.55 -10.43
N LYS A 83 -27.05 15.08 -10.28
CA LYS A 83 -27.35 13.80 -9.58
C LYS A 83 -26.77 12.55 -10.24
N ASN A 84 -26.54 12.58 -11.55
CA ASN A 84 -25.89 11.50 -12.31
C ASN A 84 -24.36 11.54 -12.20
N THR A 85 -23.80 12.33 -11.28
CA THR A 85 -22.38 12.22 -10.93
C THR A 85 -22.08 10.84 -10.37
N GLU A 86 -21.15 10.15 -11.01
CA GLU A 86 -20.64 8.83 -10.62
C GLU A 86 -19.39 8.94 -9.73
N GLY A 87 -18.65 10.05 -9.84
CA GLY A 87 -17.47 10.32 -9.03
C GLY A 87 -17.27 11.81 -8.78
N PHE A 88 -16.80 12.17 -7.61
CA PHE A 88 -16.54 13.57 -7.25
C PHE A 88 -15.32 13.64 -6.32
N LEU A 89 -14.47 14.64 -6.53
CA LEU A 89 -13.43 15.01 -5.58
C LEU A 89 -13.37 16.53 -5.46
N SER A 90 -13.16 17.03 -4.26
CA SER A 90 -12.79 18.43 -4.04
C SER A 90 -11.80 18.61 -2.90
N VAL A 91 -10.94 19.61 -3.05
CA VAL A 91 -10.01 20.10 -2.04
C VAL A 91 -10.33 21.57 -1.82
N ARG A 92 -10.47 21.99 -0.55
CA ARG A 92 -10.91 23.33 -0.18
C ARG A 92 -9.92 24.01 0.75
N GLY A 93 -9.59 25.26 0.43
CA GLY A 93 -8.62 26.04 1.17
C GLY A 93 -7.25 25.38 1.26
N ALA A 94 -6.76 24.76 0.18
CA ALA A 94 -5.44 24.12 0.19
C ALA A 94 -4.33 25.12 0.48
N TYR A 95 -4.46 26.34 -0.04
CA TYR A 95 -3.53 27.41 0.31
C TYR A 95 -3.64 27.84 1.78
N ASP A 96 -4.85 27.93 2.33
CA ASP A 96 -5.02 28.22 3.77
C ASP A 96 -4.37 27.14 4.63
N MET A 97 -4.52 25.86 4.26
CA MET A 97 -3.86 24.74 4.93
C MET A 97 -2.34 24.86 4.82
N TYR A 98 -1.82 25.24 3.66
CA TYR A 98 -0.41 25.55 3.45
C TYR A 98 0.06 26.71 4.34
N GLU A 99 -0.64 27.85 4.38
CA GLU A 99 -0.30 29.00 5.25
C GLU A 99 -0.34 28.63 6.74
N GLN A 100 -1.26 27.75 7.14
CA GLN A 100 -1.30 27.22 8.49
C GLN A 100 -0.08 26.34 8.76
N LEU A 101 0.25 25.43 7.84
CA LEU A 101 1.46 24.62 7.92
C LEU A 101 2.72 25.49 8.05
N GLN A 102 2.86 26.58 7.27
CA GLN A 102 4.01 27.49 7.38
C GLN A 102 4.19 28.11 8.78
N LYS A 103 3.12 28.22 9.57
CA LYS A 103 3.18 28.80 10.94
C LYS A 103 3.72 27.80 11.96
N THR A 104 3.59 26.51 11.68
CA THR A 104 4.09 25.39 12.49
C THR A 104 5.62 25.30 12.39
N GLU A 105 6.28 24.81 13.44
CA GLU A 105 7.70 24.47 13.41
C GLU A 105 7.99 23.35 12.40
N LEU A 106 7.08 22.38 12.24
CA LEU A 106 7.16 21.35 11.19
C LEU A 106 7.16 21.94 9.78
N GLY A 107 6.25 22.87 9.50
CA GLY A 107 6.22 23.54 8.20
C GLY A 107 7.46 24.40 7.96
N LYS A 108 7.93 25.14 8.96
CA LYS A 108 9.19 25.91 8.86
C LYS A 108 10.38 25.01 8.53
N LEU A 109 10.45 23.83 9.17
CA LEU A 109 11.50 22.85 8.87
C LEU A 109 11.41 22.38 7.42
N ILE A 110 10.24 21.92 6.97
CA ILE A 110 10.02 21.43 5.59
C ILE A 110 10.44 22.50 4.58
N LEU A 111 9.97 23.74 4.76
CA LEU A 111 10.26 24.85 3.85
C LEU A 111 11.74 25.23 3.88
N GLY A 112 12.38 25.20 5.06
CA GLY A 112 13.81 25.43 5.21
C GLY A 112 14.65 24.39 4.46
N THR A 113 14.32 23.10 4.61
CA THR A 113 15.00 22.02 3.89
C THR A 113 14.79 22.13 2.38
N MET A 114 13.60 22.53 1.92
CA MET A 114 13.35 22.80 0.49
C MET A 114 14.21 23.95 -0.02
N ALA A 115 14.33 25.05 0.74
CA ALA A 115 15.18 26.18 0.39
C ALA A 115 16.67 25.78 0.29
N GLU A 116 17.17 24.96 1.21
CA GLU A 116 18.54 24.43 1.17
C GLU A 116 18.80 23.55 -0.07
N GLN A 117 17.78 22.86 -0.57
CA GLN A 117 17.83 22.08 -1.82
C GLN A 117 17.67 22.95 -3.08
N GLY A 118 17.66 24.29 -2.93
CA GLY A 118 17.52 25.25 -4.02
C GLY A 118 16.08 25.52 -4.43
N ILE A 119 15.09 25.08 -3.64
CA ILE A 119 13.66 25.34 -3.87
C ILE A 119 13.20 26.44 -2.91
N GLU A 120 13.52 27.69 -3.26
CA GLU A 120 13.10 28.88 -2.51
C GLU A 120 11.63 29.21 -2.82
N LEU A 121 10.72 28.60 -2.06
CA LEU A 121 9.28 28.87 -2.17
C LEU A 121 8.93 30.33 -1.86
N SER A 122 9.76 31.04 -1.08
CA SER A 122 9.57 32.46 -0.75
C SER A 122 9.80 33.39 -1.96
N GLU A 123 10.71 33.02 -2.86
CA GLU A 123 10.93 33.70 -4.14
C GLU A 123 9.87 33.29 -5.16
N ALA A 124 9.51 32.00 -5.19
CA ALA A 124 8.41 31.51 -6.02
C ALA A 124 7.10 32.23 -5.66
N GLU A 125 6.79 32.43 -4.38
CA GLU A 125 5.62 33.16 -3.89
C GLU A 125 5.52 34.59 -4.41
N GLN A 126 6.64 35.24 -4.71
CA GLN A 126 6.67 36.59 -5.28
C GLN A 126 6.46 36.59 -6.80
N ALA A 127 6.62 35.44 -7.46
CA ALA A 127 6.36 35.29 -8.88
C ALA A 127 4.86 35.43 -9.15
N GLN A 128 4.53 36.13 -10.24
CA GLN A 128 3.15 36.31 -10.69
C GLN A 128 2.47 34.95 -10.99
N GLU A 129 3.25 33.96 -11.43
CA GLU A 129 2.83 32.57 -11.66
C GLU A 129 2.39 31.87 -10.37
N PHE A 130 3.04 32.14 -9.24
CA PHE A 130 2.63 31.56 -7.96
C PHE A 130 1.42 32.27 -7.37
N GLN A 131 1.31 33.59 -7.53
CA GLN A 131 0.07 34.30 -7.19
C GLN A 131 -1.12 33.74 -7.97
N MET A 132 -0.87 33.31 -9.21
CA MET A 132 -1.85 32.59 -10.01
C MET A 132 -2.19 31.22 -9.42
N VAL A 133 -1.20 30.40 -9.08
CA VAL A 133 -1.43 29.09 -8.41
C VAL A 133 -2.20 29.26 -7.10
N LYS A 134 -1.77 30.20 -6.24
CA LYS A 134 -2.40 30.53 -4.96
C LYS A 134 -3.90 30.81 -5.10
N ALA A 135 -4.29 31.60 -6.09
CA ALA A 135 -5.70 31.91 -6.31
C ALA A 135 -6.51 30.69 -6.80
N VAL A 136 -5.90 29.75 -7.55
CA VAL A 136 -6.53 28.51 -8.01
C VAL A 136 -6.73 27.51 -6.87
N ILE A 137 -5.71 27.29 -6.03
CA ILE A 137 -5.76 26.31 -4.93
C ILE A 137 -6.31 26.90 -3.61
N GLY A 138 -6.58 28.21 -3.59
CA GLY A 138 -6.89 28.96 -2.38
C GLY A 138 -8.30 28.79 -1.85
N GLU A 139 -9.27 28.46 -2.70
CA GLU A 139 -10.67 28.35 -2.27
C GLU A 139 -11.22 26.93 -2.43
N GLU A 140 -11.37 26.45 -3.66
CA GLU A 140 -11.83 25.11 -3.96
C GLU A 140 -11.32 24.67 -5.33
N LEU A 141 -10.75 23.47 -5.40
CA LEU A 141 -10.47 22.73 -6.63
C LEU A 141 -11.36 21.49 -6.64
N PHE A 142 -11.95 21.15 -7.78
CA PHE A 142 -12.81 19.97 -7.88
C PHE A 142 -12.68 19.25 -9.23
N ALA A 143 -13.08 17.98 -9.23
CA ALA A 143 -13.36 17.21 -10.42
C ALA A 143 -14.68 16.43 -10.25
N VAL A 144 -15.49 16.41 -11.31
CA VAL A 144 -16.77 15.72 -11.41
C VAL A 144 -16.70 14.74 -12.57
N PHE A 145 -16.97 13.48 -12.28
CA PHE A 145 -17.06 12.38 -13.23
C PHE A 145 -18.53 12.08 -13.48
N GLY A 146 -19.00 12.31 -14.70
CA GLY A 146 -20.38 12.12 -15.11
C GLY A 146 -20.70 10.69 -15.53
N ASP A 147 -21.91 10.54 -16.06
CA ASP A 147 -22.47 9.28 -16.57
C ASP A 147 -21.51 8.57 -17.54
N GLY A 148 -21.35 7.27 -17.37
CA GLY A 148 -20.48 6.42 -18.19
C GLY A 148 -19.00 6.38 -17.75
N SER A 149 -18.62 7.12 -16.71
CA SER A 149 -17.25 7.10 -16.18
C SER A 149 -16.86 5.73 -15.62
N GLY A 150 -17.76 5.07 -14.91
CA GLY A 150 -17.60 3.73 -14.36
C GLY A 150 -17.46 2.67 -15.45
N ASP A 151 -18.27 2.77 -16.50
CA ASP A 151 -18.15 1.88 -17.67
C ASP A 151 -16.82 2.11 -18.40
N GLN A 152 -16.39 3.36 -18.54
CA GLN A 152 -15.08 3.66 -19.13
C GLN A 152 -13.92 3.16 -18.27
N LEU A 153 -14.03 3.23 -16.93
CA LEU A 153 -13.03 2.64 -16.03
C LEU A 153 -12.93 1.12 -16.19
N VAL A 154 -14.06 0.43 -16.39
CA VAL A 154 -14.07 -1.00 -16.72
C VAL A 154 -13.38 -1.26 -18.06
N ASN A 155 -13.70 -0.49 -19.10
CA ASN A 155 -13.09 -0.65 -20.41
C ASN A 155 -11.56 -0.44 -20.36
N LEU A 156 -11.09 0.59 -19.64
CA LEU A 156 -9.67 0.84 -19.44
C LEU A 156 -8.98 -0.28 -18.65
N ASN A 157 -9.66 -0.82 -17.63
CA ASN A 157 -9.16 -1.95 -16.86
C ASN A 157 -9.04 -3.22 -17.73
N ASP A 158 -10.04 -3.49 -18.57
CA ASP A 158 -10.02 -4.63 -19.50
C ASP A 158 -8.93 -4.48 -20.58
N LEU A 159 -8.67 -3.25 -21.05
CA LEU A 159 -7.52 -2.95 -21.92
C LEU A 159 -6.20 -3.27 -21.20
N GLY A 160 -6.07 -2.84 -19.94
CA GLY A 160 -4.89 -3.13 -19.12
C GLY A 160 -4.68 -4.62 -18.89
N LYS A 161 -5.74 -5.38 -18.63
CA LYS A 161 -5.69 -6.85 -18.50
C LYS A 161 -5.24 -7.54 -19.78
N SER A 162 -5.81 -7.14 -20.92
CA SER A 162 -5.40 -7.63 -22.22
C SER A 162 -3.92 -7.33 -22.49
N ALA A 163 -3.48 -6.10 -22.24
CA ALA A 163 -2.09 -5.72 -22.37
C ALA A 163 -1.18 -6.59 -21.48
N ASN A 164 -1.53 -6.78 -20.20
CA ASN A 164 -0.78 -7.65 -19.29
C ASN A 164 -0.72 -9.10 -19.77
N TYR A 165 -1.84 -9.65 -20.26
CA TYR A 165 -1.90 -11.00 -20.82
C TYR A 165 -0.96 -11.15 -22.02
N HIS A 166 -1.08 -10.27 -23.03
CA HIS A 166 -0.27 -10.36 -24.25
C HIS A 166 1.19 -10.03 -24.00
N GLN A 167 1.52 -9.12 -23.07
CA GLN A 167 2.88 -8.85 -22.65
C GLN A 167 3.57 -10.10 -22.09
N MET A 168 2.88 -10.80 -21.19
CA MET A 168 3.44 -12.02 -20.58
C MET A 168 3.52 -13.18 -21.58
N LYS A 169 2.53 -13.31 -22.46
CA LYS A 169 2.56 -14.29 -23.56
C LYS A 169 3.71 -14.01 -24.52
N MET A 170 3.90 -12.75 -24.92
CA MET A 170 5.02 -12.31 -25.76
C MET A 170 6.36 -12.62 -25.09
N MET A 171 6.50 -12.36 -23.78
CA MET A 171 7.73 -12.67 -23.05
C MET A 171 8.08 -14.17 -23.14
N VAL A 172 7.10 -15.07 -22.99
CA VAL A 172 7.31 -16.51 -23.19
C VAL A 172 7.69 -16.85 -24.63
N GLY A 173 7.03 -16.22 -25.61
CA GLY A 173 7.36 -16.39 -27.03
C GLY A 173 8.79 -15.96 -27.38
N LEU A 174 9.24 -14.80 -26.88
CA LEU A 174 10.61 -14.32 -27.08
C LEU A 174 11.64 -15.27 -26.48
N MET A 175 11.41 -15.74 -25.25
CA MET A 175 12.27 -16.75 -24.62
C MET A 175 12.28 -18.05 -25.42
N SER A 176 11.13 -18.50 -25.93
CA SER A 176 11.02 -19.69 -26.77
C SER A 176 11.84 -19.58 -28.06
N SER A 177 11.76 -18.44 -28.76
CA SER A 177 12.51 -18.22 -30.00
C SER A 177 14.01 -18.19 -29.76
N GLU A 178 14.46 -17.51 -28.70
CA GLU A 178 15.87 -17.48 -28.32
C GLU A 178 16.41 -18.90 -28.07
N LEU A 179 15.65 -19.73 -27.34
CA LEU A 179 15.99 -21.13 -27.07
C LEU A 179 16.02 -22.01 -28.33
N ASN A 180 15.19 -21.69 -29.33
CA ASN A 180 15.19 -22.38 -30.61
C ASN A 180 16.27 -21.87 -31.58
N GLY A 181 17.05 -20.86 -31.19
CA GLY A 181 18.03 -20.20 -32.06
C GLY A 181 17.38 -19.47 -33.25
N GLU A 182 16.09 -19.13 -33.13
CA GLU A 182 15.37 -18.33 -34.10
C GLU A 182 15.80 -16.88 -33.92
N ASP A 183 16.56 -16.36 -34.89
CA ASP A 183 16.77 -14.92 -34.98
C ASP A 183 15.44 -14.30 -35.37
N ASN A 184 14.71 -13.80 -34.38
CA ASN A 184 13.42 -13.16 -34.62
C ASN A 184 13.55 -11.92 -35.52
N GLY A 185 14.77 -11.45 -35.83
CA GLY A 185 15.02 -10.31 -36.71
C GLY A 185 14.34 -9.01 -36.24
N ALA A 186 13.82 -9.05 -35.02
CA ALA A 186 12.83 -8.17 -34.46
C ALA A 186 13.48 -7.55 -33.24
N GLY A 187 14.04 -6.34 -33.40
CA GLY A 187 14.39 -5.53 -32.25
C GLY A 187 13.18 -5.31 -31.33
N PRO A 188 13.38 -4.70 -30.14
CA PRO A 188 12.31 -4.42 -29.18
C PRO A 188 11.05 -3.80 -29.80
N GLU A 189 11.22 -3.01 -30.87
CA GLU A 189 10.14 -2.42 -31.66
C GLU A 189 9.22 -3.47 -32.29
N VAL A 190 9.74 -4.49 -32.98
CA VAL A 190 8.90 -5.48 -33.69
C VAL A 190 8.19 -6.41 -32.70
N ALA A 191 8.83 -6.74 -31.57
CA ALA A 191 8.17 -7.45 -30.47
C ALA A 191 7.05 -6.62 -29.83
N PHE A 192 7.30 -5.32 -29.60
CA PHE A 192 6.26 -4.40 -29.14
C PHE A 192 5.10 -4.29 -30.14
N MET A 193 5.42 -4.24 -31.44
CA MET A 193 4.40 -4.20 -32.49
C MET A 193 3.56 -5.48 -32.57
N SER A 194 4.16 -6.66 -32.37
CA SER A 194 3.42 -7.92 -32.36
C SER A 194 2.54 -8.08 -31.12
N MET A 195 2.98 -7.62 -29.95
CA MET A 195 2.15 -7.51 -28.75
C MET A 195 0.95 -6.59 -29.01
N PHE A 196 1.18 -5.42 -29.60
CA PHE A 196 0.11 -4.48 -29.93
C PHE A 196 -0.90 -5.10 -30.92
N ALA A 197 -0.42 -5.74 -31.99
CA ALA A 197 -1.27 -6.45 -32.94
C ALA A 197 -2.09 -7.58 -32.29
N GLY A 198 -1.47 -8.38 -31.42
CA GLY A 198 -2.15 -9.45 -30.67
C GLY A 198 -3.24 -8.92 -29.73
N MET A 199 -2.97 -7.81 -29.05
CA MET A 199 -3.95 -7.10 -28.23
C MET A 199 -5.15 -6.65 -29.07
N LEU A 200 -4.93 -6.13 -30.28
CA LEU A 200 -5.99 -5.61 -31.16
C LEU A 200 -6.87 -6.69 -31.79
N GLN A 201 -6.29 -7.87 -32.03
CA GLN A 201 -7.00 -9.05 -32.52
C GLN A 201 -7.76 -9.78 -31.41
N ASP A 202 -7.49 -9.48 -30.14
CA ASP A 202 -8.18 -10.10 -29.00
C ASP A 202 -9.62 -9.58 -28.88
N PRO A 203 -10.65 -10.43 -28.98
CA PRO A 203 -12.04 -9.99 -28.78
C PRO A 203 -12.31 -9.49 -27.35
N LYS A 204 -11.45 -9.78 -26.36
CA LYS A 204 -11.59 -9.30 -24.97
C LYS A 204 -10.86 -7.99 -24.69
N GLY A 205 -9.94 -7.55 -25.56
CA GLY A 205 -9.11 -6.36 -25.30
C GLY A 205 -8.64 -5.60 -26.53
N GLY A 206 -9.16 -5.95 -27.69
CA GLY A 206 -8.78 -5.38 -28.97
C GLY A 206 -9.81 -4.41 -29.51
N ILE A 207 -10.06 -4.45 -30.82
CA ILE A 207 -10.92 -3.48 -31.49
C ILE A 207 -12.34 -3.49 -30.91
N ASP A 208 -12.87 -4.64 -30.48
CA ASP A 208 -14.18 -4.77 -29.83
C ASP A 208 -14.27 -3.97 -28.52
N LEU A 209 -13.16 -3.80 -27.80
CA LEU A 209 -13.10 -3.02 -26.57
C LEU A 209 -12.88 -1.54 -26.87
N VAL A 210 -12.04 -1.22 -27.86
CA VAL A 210 -11.87 0.14 -28.38
C VAL A 210 -13.20 0.70 -28.91
N GLU A 211 -14.04 -0.15 -29.53
CA GLU A 211 -15.41 0.18 -29.97
C GLU A 211 -16.35 0.56 -28.81
N LYS A 212 -16.08 0.11 -27.59
CA LYS A 212 -16.86 0.44 -26.38
C LYS A 212 -16.30 1.64 -25.62
N CYS A 213 -15.07 2.04 -25.91
CA CYS A 213 -14.43 3.17 -25.25
C CYS A 213 -15.07 4.48 -25.71
N GLU A 214 -15.58 5.24 -24.75
CA GLU A 214 -16.10 6.59 -24.96
C GLU A 214 -15.36 7.55 -24.03
N MET A 215 -15.31 8.84 -24.38
CA MET A 215 -14.77 9.85 -23.48
C MET A 215 -15.89 10.33 -22.55
N PRO A 216 -15.94 9.89 -21.28
CA PRO A 216 -17.01 10.27 -20.36
C PRO A 216 -16.94 11.76 -20.03
N PRO A 217 -18.06 12.37 -19.61
CA PRO A 217 -18.08 13.76 -19.17
C PRO A 217 -17.18 13.95 -17.93
N LEU A 218 -16.13 14.73 -18.08
CA LEU A 218 -15.25 15.17 -17.00
C LEU A 218 -15.35 16.69 -16.89
N LEU A 219 -15.76 17.17 -15.72
CA LEU A 219 -15.75 18.58 -15.40
C LEU A 219 -14.72 18.82 -14.30
N VAL A 220 -13.67 19.56 -14.62
CA VAL A 220 -12.72 20.05 -13.63
C VAL A 220 -12.89 21.55 -13.47
N GLY A 221 -12.57 22.08 -12.31
CA GLY A 221 -12.69 23.51 -12.11
C GLY A 221 -12.19 23.93 -10.76
N PHE A 222 -12.19 25.25 -10.58
CA PHE A 222 -11.75 25.86 -9.35
C PHE A 222 -12.54 27.15 -9.10
N LYS A 223 -12.63 27.50 -7.82
CA LYS A 223 -13.31 28.70 -7.34
C LYS A 223 -12.33 29.86 -7.24
N VAL A 224 -12.71 31.02 -7.77
CA VAL A 224 -12.00 32.29 -7.62
C VAL A 224 -13.03 33.38 -7.33
N SER A 225 -13.14 33.80 -6.07
CA SER A 225 -14.11 34.82 -5.66
C SER A 225 -13.72 36.23 -6.13
N ASP A 226 -12.43 36.50 -6.37
CA ASP A 226 -11.97 37.77 -6.93
C ASP A 226 -12.29 37.84 -8.43
N GLN A 227 -13.13 38.81 -8.80
CA GLN A 227 -13.60 38.95 -10.19
C GLN A 227 -12.46 39.24 -11.18
N ALA A 228 -11.49 40.10 -10.83
CA ALA A 228 -10.44 40.50 -11.76
C ALA A 228 -9.48 39.33 -12.04
N MET A 229 -9.13 38.58 -10.98
CA MET A 229 -8.33 37.36 -11.13
C MET A 229 -9.11 36.29 -11.91
N ARG A 230 -10.41 36.11 -11.63
CA ARG A 230 -11.26 35.17 -12.35
C ARG A 230 -11.31 35.47 -13.85
N GLU A 231 -11.49 36.73 -14.23
CA GLU A 231 -11.45 37.17 -15.63
C GLU A 231 -10.09 36.87 -16.26
N GLN A 232 -8.98 37.15 -15.58
CA GLN A 232 -7.63 36.84 -16.05
C GLN A 232 -7.42 35.34 -16.29
N PHE A 233 -7.80 34.48 -15.34
CA PHE A 233 -7.67 33.03 -15.48
C PHE A 233 -8.53 32.46 -16.59
N SER A 234 -9.79 32.88 -16.65
CA SER A 234 -10.70 32.43 -17.70
C SER A 234 -10.17 32.82 -19.08
N GLY A 235 -9.61 34.02 -19.22
CA GLY A 235 -8.95 34.47 -20.45
C GLY A 235 -7.70 33.67 -20.80
N MET A 236 -6.87 33.30 -19.80
CA MET A 236 -5.69 32.46 -20.02
C MET A 236 -6.06 31.06 -20.50
N ILE A 237 -7.04 30.41 -19.87
CA ILE A 237 -7.52 29.08 -20.26
C ILE A 237 -8.16 29.14 -21.65
N ALA A 238 -9.03 30.12 -21.90
CA ALA A 238 -9.64 30.31 -23.21
C ALA A 238 -8.60 30.60 -24.30
N GLY A 239 -7.56 31.38 -23.97
CA GLY A 239 -6.42 31.65 -24.85
C GLY A 239 -5.64 30.39 -25.20
N GLY A 240 -5.28 29.57 -24.20
CA GLY A 240 -4.55 28.31 -24.42
C GLY A 240 -5.37 27.28 -25.21
N ILE A 241 -6.69 27.22 -24.99
CA ILE A 241 -7.59 26.40 -25.84
C ILE A 241 -7.67 27.00 -27.25
N GLY A 242 -7.70 28.32 -27.38
CA GLY A 242 -7.71 29.04 -28.65
C GLY A 242 -6.45 28.84 -29.48
N GLU A 243 -5.28 28.70 -28.87
CA GLU A 243 -4.02 28.37 -29.56
C GLU A 243 -4.11 27.04 -30.33
N MET A 244 -4.94 26.08 -29.88
CA MET A 244 -5.18 24.84 -30.62
C MET A 244 -5.86 25.07 -31.97
N LEU A 245 -6.62 26.17 -32.12
CA LEU A 245 -7.25 26.55 -33.39
C LEU A 245 -6.26 27.16 -34.38
N GLU A 246 -5.06 27.57 -33.93
CA GLU A 246 -4.02 28.14 -34.80
C GLU A 246 -3.29 27.08 -35.64
N ALA A 247 -3.59 25.78 -35.44
CA ALA A 247 -3.02 24.65 -36.19
C ALA A 247 -3.39 24.63 -37.70
N GLY A 248 -4.19 25.60 -38.17
CA GLY A 248 -4.56 25.80 -39.57
C GLY A 248 -5.87 25.11 -39.96
N ASP A 249 -6.47 25.54 -41.08
CA ASP A 249 -7.80 25.08 -41.55
C ASP A 249 -7.87 23.57 -41.87
N GLU A 250 -6.72 22.92 -42.07
CA GLU A 250 -6.61 21.47 -42.34
C GLU A 250 -6.56 20.62 -41.06
N ALA A 251 -6.44 21.22 -39.88
CA ALA A 251 -6.45 20.49 -38.62
C ALA A 251 -7.85 19.90 -38.34
N PRO A 252 -7.95 18.74 -37.66
CA PRO A 252 -9.22 18.13 -37.29
C PRO A 252 -9.90 18.86 -36.11
N ILE A 253 -9.69 20.17 -35.96
CA ILE A 253 -10.10 20.97 -34.82
C ILE A 253 -11.11 22.02 -35.30
N ALA A 254 -12.26 22.10 -34.62
CA ALA A 254 -13.31 23.08 -34.88
C ALA A 254 -13.55 23.95 -33.65
N GLU A 255 -13.88 25.21 -33.86
CA GLU A 255 -14.29 26.12 -32.79
C GLU A 255 -15.64 25.67 -32.18
N LEU A 256 -15.74 25.82 -30.86
CA LEU A 256 -16.93 25.54 -30.08
C LEU A 256 -17.35 26.82 -29.34
N ASP A 257 -18.54 27.33 -29.65
CA ASP A 257 -19.18 28.44 -28.94
C ASP A 257 -20.65 28.05 -28.73
N THR A 258 -21.02 27.77 -27.48
CA THR A 258 -22.35 27.27 -27.12
C THR A 258 -22.77 27.73 -25.73
N GLU A 259 -24.05 27.56 -25.40
CA GLU A 259 -24.59 27.83 -24.06
C GLU A 259 -25.31 26.59 -23.53
N ALA A 260 -24.86 26.07 -22.39
CA ALA A 260 -25.44 24.89 -21.75
C ALA A 260 -25.50 25.09 -20.23
N SER A 261 -26.56 24.61 -19.59
CA SER A 261 -26.80 24.77 -18.14
C SER A 261 -26.66 26.22 -17.63
N GLY A 262 -26.98 27.21 -18.47
CA GLY A 262 -26.86 28.64 -18.16
C GLY A 262 -25.42 29.17 -18.13
N VAL A 263 -24.47 28.46 -18.74
CA VAL A 263 -23.06 28.83 -18.86
C VAL A 263 -22.71 28.97 -20.33
N LYS A 264 -22.10 30.09 -20.70
CA LYS A 264 -21.48 30.25 -22.01
C LYS A 264 -20.15 29.53 -22.04
N LEU A 265 -19.97 28.67 -23.02
CA LEU A 265 -18.85 27.77 -23.16
C LEU A 265 -18.15 28.04 -24.47
N THR A 266 -16.85 28.27 -24.38
CA THR A 266 -15.97 28.46 -25.53
C THR A 266 -14.87 27.42 -25.52
N GLY A 267 -14.50 26.89 -26.68
CA GLY A 267 -13.35 26.00 -26.78
C GLY A 267 -13.23 25.33 -28.14
N VAL A 268 -12.86 24.05 -28.14
CA VAL A 268 -12.60 23.29 -29.36
C VAL A 268 -13.29 21.94 -29.36
N LYS A 269 -13.64 21.48 -30.56
CA LYS A 269 -14.02 20.10 -30.85
C LYS A 269 -12.97 19.49 -31.76
N ILE A 270 -12.34 18.41 -31.31
CA ILE A 270 -11.53 17.54 -32.16
C ILE A 270 -12.49 16.54 -32.82
N ASP A 271 -12.56 16.59 -34.15
CA ASP A 271 -13.48 15.82 -34.98
C ASP A 271 -12.82 14.52 -35.45
N GLY A 272 -13.26 13.40 -34.88
CA GLY A 272 -12.78 12.08 -35.22
C GLY A 272 -12.99 11.70 -36.69
N ALA A 273 -14.07 12.19 -37.31
CA ALA A 273 -14.32 11.93 -38.73
C ALA A 273 -13.30 12.64 -39.62
N ARG A 274 -12.83 13.82 -39.23
CA ARG A 274 -11.71 14.48 -39.91
C ARG A 274 -10.40 13.72 -39.73
N ILE A 275 -10.11 13.24 -38.52
CA ILE A 275 -8.91 12.40 -38.26
C ILE A 275 -8.93 11.16 -39.17
N ALA A 276 -10.05 10.43 -39.20
CA ALA A 276 -10.19 9.24 -40.02
C ALA A 276 -10.06 9.52 -41.53
N ALA A 277 -10.48 10.72 -41.98
CA ALA A 277 -10.36 11.15 -43.37
C ALA A 277 -8.93 11.60 -43.76
N MET A 278 -8.10 11.99 -42.80
CA MET A 278 -6.69 12.34 -43.03
C MET A 278 -5.78 11.12 -43.24
N VAL A 279 -6.26 9.91 -42.91
CA VAL A 279 -5.51 8.66 -43.12
C VAL A 279 -5.63 8.23 -44.59
N ASP A 280 -4.58 8.50 -45.36
CA ASP A 280 -4.46 8.14 -46.77
C ASP A 280 -4.22 6.63 -46.98
N GLU A 281 -4.22 6.18 -48.24
CA GLU A 281 -4.06 4.76 -48.55
C GLU A 281 -2.68 4.21 -48.17
N ASP A 282 -1.63 5.03 -48.25
CA ASP A 282 -0.27 4.61 -47.85
C ASP A 282 -0.24 4.34 -46.33
N ALA A 283 -0.79 5.25 -45.52
CA ALA A 283 -0.94 5.07 -44.08
C ALA A 283 -1.85 3.88 -43.75
N ARG A 284 -2.94 3.66 -44.50
CA ARG A 284 -3.81 2.48 -44.31
C ARG A 284 -3.11 1.18 -44.67
N GLU A 285 -2.24 1.17 -45.68
CA GLU A 285 -1.41 0.01 -46.03
C GLU A 285 -0.37 -0.27 -44.94
N GLU A 286 0.32 0.75 -44.43
CA GLU A 286 1.25 0.62 -43.28
C GLU A 286 0.53 0.08 -42.04
N MET A 287 -0.64 0.63 -41.72
CA MET A 287 -1.51 0.09 -40.69
C MET A 287 -1.87 -1.37 -41.02
N THR A 288 -2.31 -1.69 -42.23
CA THR A 288 -2.72 -3.08 -42.57
C THR A 288 -1.56 -4.08 -42.38
N GLN A 289 -0.34 -3.69 -42.71
CA GLN A 289 0.86 -4.49 -42.45
C GLN A 289 1.10 -4.71 -40.94
N MET A 290 0.72 -3.73 -40.12
CA MET A 290 0.84 -3.77 -38.66
C MET A 290 -0.30 -4.53 -37.97
N PHE A 291 -1.56 -4.29 -38.32
CA PHE A 291 -2.76 -4.92 -37.71
C PHE A 291 -3.05 -6.32 -38.28
N GLY A 292 -2.42 -6.70 -39.39
CA GLY A 292 -2.53 -8.00 -40.03
C GLY A 292 -3.76 -8.17 -40.94
N ALA A 293 -4.79 -7.33 -40.79
CA ALA A 293 -5.98 -7.34 -41.63
C ALA A 293 -6.50 -5.94 -41.94
N ARG A 294 -6.87 -5.70 -43.21
CA ARG A 294 -7.45 -4.43 -43.67
C ARG A 294 -8.80 -4.15 -42.99
N GLU A 295 -9.57 -5.20 -42.72
CA GLU A 295 -10.86 -5.10 -42.04
C GLU A 295 -10.72 -4.49 -40.65
N ASP A 296 -9.68 -4.88 -39.91
CA ASP A 296 -9.41 -4.36 -38.56
C ASP A 296 -8.98 -2.89 -38.56
N VAL A 297 -8.16 -2.49 -39.55
CA VAL A 297 -7.84 -1.06 -39.79
C VAL A 297 -9.09 -0.26 -40.10
N ASP A 298 -9.95 -0.76 -40.98
CA ASP A 298 -11.19 -0.08 -41.34
C ASP A 298 -12.17 -0.01 -40.17
N ARG A 299 -12.19 -1.02 -39.28
CA ARG A 299 -12.96 -0.98 -38.03
C ARG A 299 -12.41 0.07 -37.06
N LEU A 300 -11.10 0.10 -36.82
CA LEU A 300 -10.46 1.10 -35.96
C LEU A 300 -10.73 2.52 -36.47
N LEU A 301 -10.58 2.77 -37.77
CA LEU A 301 -10.86 4.08 -38.36
C LEU A 301 -12.34 4.46 -38.25
N LYS A 302 -13.28 3.51 -38.31
CA LYS A 302 -14.70 3.75 -38.02
C LYS A 302 -14.97 4.08 -36.56
N VAL A 303 -14.17 3.57 -35.61
CA VAL A 303 -14.28 3.96 -34.20
C VAL A 303 -13.78 5.38 -34.02
N ILE A 304 -12.61 5.70 -34.58
CA ILE A 304 -12.05 7.05 -34.58
C ILE A 304 -13.05 8.03 -35.22
N GLU A 305 -13.66 7.68 -36.35
CA GLU A 305 -14.67 8.50 -37.04
C GLU A 305 -15.86 8.89 -36.14
N LYS A 306 -16.27 7.99 -35.22
CA LYS A 306 -17.40 8.22 -34.32
C LYS A 306 -17.02 9.02 -33.07
N ASN A 307 -15.77 8.95 -32.65
CA ASN A 307 -15.30 9.52 -31.39
C ASN A 307 -14.82 10.95 -31.56
N ASN A 308 -15.48 11.88 -30.87
CA ASN A 308 -15.07 13.28 -30.80
C ASN A 308 -14.46 13.58 -29.43
N LEU A 309 -13.74 14.70 -29.35
CA LEU A 309 -13.33 15.28 -28.07
C LEU A 309 -13.73 16.74 -28.02
N CYS A 310 -14.60 17.10 -27.09
CA CYS A 310 -14.94 18.47 -26.76
C CYS A 310 -14.10 18.92 -25.56
N LEU A 311 -13.35 19.99 -25.73
CA LEU A 311 -12.67 20.72 -24.66
C LEU A 311 -13.27 22.13 -24.60
N ALA A 312 -13.94 22.47 -23.52
CA ALA A 312 -14.62 23.75 -23.38
C ALA A 312 -14.35 24.40 -22.02
N THR A 313 -14.32 25.72 -21.99
CA THR A 313 -14.19 26.49 -20.76
C THR A 313 -15.35 27.49 -20.62
N GLY A 314 -15.75 27.77 -19.39
CA GLY A 314 -16.78 28.75 -19.07
C GLY A 314 -16.72 29.19 -17.60
N VAL A 315 -17.50 30.22 -17.28
CA VAL A 315 -17.57 30.76 -15.90
C VAL A 315 -19.00 30.67 -15.39
N LYS A 316 -19.16 30.09 -14.20
CA LYS A 316 -20.44 30.00 -13.47
C LYS A 316 -20.27 30.59 -12.07
N ASP A 317 -20.90 31.73 -11.84
CA ASP A 317 -20.79 32.47 -10.58
C ASP A 317 -19.31 32.76 -10.25
N ASP A 318 -18.76 32.15 -9.19
CA ASP A 318 -17.35 32.27 -8.81
C ASP A 318 -16.46 31.11 -9.31
N TYR A 319 -16.99 30.19 -10.10
CA TYR A 319 -16.26 29.02 -10.59
C TYR A 319 -15.83 29.18 -12.04
N ILE A 320 -14.58 28.81 -12.31
CA ILE A 320 -14.07 28.56 -13.66
C ILE A 320 -14.18 27.07 -13.93
N LEU A 321 -14.79 26.73 -15.06
CA LEU A 321 -15.16 25.38 -15.44
C LEU A 321 -14.39 24.98 -16.69
N ILE A 322 -13.79 23.78 -16.67
CA ILE A 322 -13.13 23.15 -17.81
C ILE A 322 -13.80 21.79 -18.02
N TYR A 323 -14.46 21.65 -19.16
CA TYR A 323 -15.17 20.46 -19.56
C TYR A 323 -14.37 19.68 -20.59
N ILE A 324 -14.30 18.37 -20.40
CA ILE A 324 -13.71 17.40 -21.31
C ILE A 324 -14.74 16.28 -21.50
N GLY A 325 -15.10 15.95 -22.73
CA GLY A 325 -16.03 14.84 -22.99
C GLY A 325 -16.26 14.57 -24.48
N GLY A 326 -16.94 13.47 -24.81
CA GLY A 326 -17.22 13.10 -26.20
C GLY A 326 -18.26 13.98 -26.91
N SER A 327 -19.10 14.69 -26.14
CA SER A 327 -20.16 15.57 -26.62
C SER A 327 -20.42 16.69 -25.62
N MET A 328 -20.97 17.83 -26.06
CA MET A 328 -21.44 18.90 -25.16
C MET A 328 -22.73 18.54 -24.41
N ASP A 329 -23.47 17.50 -24.82
CA ASP A 329 -24.67 17.01 -24.11
C ASP A 329 -24.33 16.50 -22.69
N GLY A 330 -23.07 16.09 -22.48
CA GLY A 330 -22.54 15.68 -21.19
C GLY A 330 -22.24 16.83 -20.23
N PHE A 331 -22.16 18.08 -20.70
CA PHE A 331 -21.97 19.22 -19.81
C PHE A 331 -23.29 19.59 -19.10
N GLN A 332 -23.37 19.25 -17.82
CA GLN A 332 -24.57 19.46 -17.00
C GLN A 332 -24.22 20.05 -15.64
N LEU A 333 -25.01 21.02 -15.19
CA LEU A 333 -24.98 21.54 -13.83
C LEU A 333 -26.38 21.45 -13.22
N ALA A 334 -26.44 21.18 -11.92
CA ALA A 334 -27.69 21.17 -11.18
C ALA A 334 -28.28 22.59 -11.07
N ALA A 335 -29.59 22.70 -11.24
CA ALA A 335 -30.29 23.98 -11.12
C ALA A 335 -30.50 24.43 -9.67
N SER A 336 -30.46 23.48 -8.73
CA SER A 336 -30.64 23.71 -7.29
C SER A 336 -29.93 22.63 -6.46
N PRO A 337 -29.67 22.87 -5.16
CA PRO A 337 -29.17 21.83 -4.26
C PRO A 337 -30.02 20.56 -4.22
N ALA A 338 -31.33 20.66 -4.45
CA ALA A 338 -32.22 19.51 -4.48
C ALA A 338 -32.04 18.63 -5.73
N ASP A 339 -31.39 19.16 -6.77
CA ASP A 339 -31.12 18.49 -8.05
C ASP A 339 -29.65 18.08 -8.21
N SER A 340 -28.82 18.30 -7.19
CA SER A 340 -27.38 18.05 -7.23
C SER A 340 -26.95 16.80 -6.48
N LEU A 341 -25.65 16.51 -6.55
CA LEU A 341 -25.00 15.38 -5.90
C LEU A 341 -25.31 15.32 -4.41
N VAL A 342 -25.36 16.46 -3.70
CA VAL A 342 -25.63 16.49 -2.25
C VAL A 342 -27.01 15.97 -1.86
N ALA A 343 -27.94 15.86 -2.81
CA ALA A 343 -29.27 15.30 -2.60
C ALA A 343 -29.33 13.77 -2.78
N LYS A 344 -28.25 13.11 -3.20
CA LYS A 344 -28.21 11.64 -3.29
C LYS A 344 -28.20 11.04 -1.88
N ASP A 345 -28.98 9.99 -1.65
CA ASP A 345 -28.99 9.25 -0.38
C ASP A 345 -27.59 8.72 -0.01
N GLU A 346 -26.76 8.39 -1.00
CA GLU A 346 -25.37 7.98 -0.80
C GLU A 346 -24.47 9.08 -0.19
N MET A 347 -24.90 10.34 -0.22
CA MET A 347 -24.21 11.49 0.39
C MET A 347 -24.64 11.76 1.83
N ASP A 348 -25.56 10.97 2.39
CA ASP A 348 -26.08 11.17 3.75
C ASP A 348 -25.01 11.16 4.85
N PHE A 349 -23.88 10.50 4.60
CA PHE A 349 -22.72 10.54 5.51
C PHE A 349 -22.21 11.96 5.79
N LEU A 350 -22.35 12.88 4.83
CA LEU A 350 -21.93 14.28 4.99
C LEU A 350 -22.75 15.03 6.05
N LYS A 351 -23.96 14.55 6.38
CA LYS A 351 -24.78 15.16 7.42
C LYS A 351 -24.06 15.15 8.78
N HIS A 352 -23.21 14.16 9.05
CA HIS A 352 -22.38 14.12 10.27
C HIS A 352 -21.30 15.21 10.32
N TYR A 353 -20.97 15.83 9.19
CA TYR A 353 -19.88 16.78 9.03
C TYR A 353 -20.35 18.17 8.60
N ALA A 354 -21.67 18.41 8.52
CA ALA A 354 -22.23 19.67 8.03
C ALA A 354 -21.86 20.91 8.86
N ASP A 355 -21.48 20.70 10.13
CA ASP A 355 -20.98 21.74 11.05
C ASP A 355 -19.45 21.74 11.19
N LYS A 356 -18.75 20.92 10.40
CA LYS A 356 -17.29 20.78 10.44
C LYS A 356 -16.65 21.53 9.29
N ASP A 357 -15.37 21.85 9.46
CA ASP A 357 -14.55 22.47 8.43
C ASP A 357 -14.03 21.42 7.44
N VAL A 358 -14.88 21.04 6.48
CA VAL A 358 -14.56 20.04 5.45
C VAL A 358 -13.61 20.61 4.41
N ARG A 359 -12.36 20.11 4.44
CA ARG A 359 -11.25 20.50 3.55
C ARG A 359 -11.07 19.55 2.37
N PHE A 360 -11.53 18.32 2.49
CA PHE A 360 -11.47 17.33 1.42
C PHE A 360 -12.78 16.57 1.36
N LEU A 361 -13.30 16.35 0.16
CA LEU A 361 -14.47 15.52 -0.08
C LEU A 361 -14.20 14.62 -1.28
N LEU A 362 -14.37 13.32 -1.11
CA LEU A 362 -14.39 12.35 -2.19
C LEU A 362 -15.67 11.54 -2.12
N TYR A 363 -16.28 11.34 -3.28
CA TYR A 363 -17.43 10.48 -3.48
C TYR A 363 -17.22 9.59 -4.70
N GLY A 364 -17.66 8.35 -4.57
CA GLY A 364 -17.71 7.35 -5.62
C GLY A 364 -19.02 6.59 -5.53
N GLU A 365 -19.76 6.58 -6.63
CA GLU A 365 -21.04 5.90 -6.72
C GLU A 365 -20.86 4.38 -6.61
N LYS A 366 -21.80 3.75 -5.89
CA LYS A 366 -21.78 2.30 -5.69
C LYS A 366 -21.72 1.53 -7.01
N GLU A 367 -22.56 1.87 -7.98
CA GLU A 367 -22.65 1.11 -9.24
C GLU A 367 -21.35 1.19 -10.03
N ALA A 368 -20.82 2.41 -10.25
CA ALA A 368 -19.54 2.63 -10.93
C ALA A 368 -18.38 1.89 -10.25
N PHE A 369 -18.27 1.98 -8.92
CA PHE A 369 -17.22 1.28 -8.17
C PHE A 369 -17.42 -0.24 -8.13
N SER A 370 -18.65 -0.73 -8.13
CA SER A 370 -18.93 -2.17 -8.17
C SER A 370 -18.55 -2.76 -9.51
N LYS A 371 -18.91 -2.11 -10.62
CA LYS A 371 -18.51 -2.51 -11.97
C LYS A 371 -16.99 -2.58 -12.11
N PHE A 372 -16.28 -1.54 -11.69
CA PHE A 372 -14.81 -1.50 -11.72
C PHE A 372 -14.18 -2.55 -10.79
N GLY A 373 -14.70 -2.67 -9.57
CA GLY A 373 -14.18 -3.55 -8.54
C GLY A 373 -14.33 -5.03 -8.87
N GLU A 374 -15.50 -5.44 -9.38
CA GLU A 374 -15.78 -6.82 -9.81
C GLU A 374 -14.92 -7.26 -11.00
N ALA A 375 -14.52 -6.30 -11.83
CA ALA A 375 -13.64 -6.56 -12.95
C ALA A 375 -12.17 -6.73 -12.51
N ASN A 376 -11.76 -6.24 -11.33
CA ASN A 376 -10.34 -6.20 -10.95
C ASN A 376 -9.72 -7.58 -10.69
N GLU A 377 -8.41 -7.62 -10.93
CA GLU A 377 -7.53 -8.76 -10.71
C GLU A 377 -6.10 -8.24 -10.46
N ALA A 378 -5.27 -9.04 -9.81
CA ALA A 378 -3.87 -8.68 -9.56
C ALA A 378 -2.91 -9.47 -10.46
N LEU A 379 -3.16 -10.78 -10.63
CA LEU A 379 -2.25 -11.70 -11.33
C LEU A 379 -2.92 -12.49 -12.44
N ALA A 380 -4.25 -12.57 -12.48
CA ALA A 380 -4.93 -13.55 -13.32
C ALA A 380 -4.62 -13.46 -14.83
N SER A 381 -4.68 -12.27 -15.45
CA SER A 381 -4.33 -12.12 -16.86
C SER A 381 -2.86 -12.40 -17.14
N MET A 382 -1.95 -11.98 -16.24
CA MET A 382 -0.53 -12.28 -16.36
C MET A 382 -0.26 -13.78 -16.32
N SER A 383 -0.81 -14.49 -15.33
CA SER A 383 -0.66 -15.94 -15.20
C SER A 383 -1.26 -16.70 -16.38
N GLN A 384 -2.41 -16.24 -16.90
CA GLN A 384 -3.04 -16.82 -18.09
C GLN A 384 -2.20 -16.58 -19.35
N GLY A 385 -1.57 -15.42 -19.48
CA GLY A 385 -0.66 -15.10 -20.60
C GLY A 385 0.58 -15.99 -20.62
N ILE A 386 1.22 -16.20 -19.46
CA ILE A 386 2.34 -17.15 -19.32
C ILE A 386 1.87 -18.56 -19.68
N LYS A 387 0.73 -19.00 -19.13
CA LYS A 387 0.18 -20.33 -19.37
C LYS A 387 -0.05 -20.60 -20.85
N ASP A 388 -0.70 -19.69 -21.56
CA ASP A 388 -1.04 -19.87 -22.97
C ASP A 388 0.21 -19.75 -23.86
N GLY A 389 1.16 -18.88 -23.50
CA GLY A 389 2.48 -18.84 -24.14
C GLY A 389 3.26 -20.15 -24.00
N LEU A 390 3.22 -20.79 -22.83
CA LEU A 390 3.84 -22.10 -22.59
C LEU A 390 3.12 -23.23 -23.34
N ALA A 391 1.81 -23.13 -23.53
CA ALA A 391 1.02 -24.12 -24.26
C ALA A 391 1.27 -24.08 -25.78
N GLU A 392 1.68 -22.93 -26.30
CA GLU A 392 1.98 -22.72 -27.74
C GLU A 392 3.46 -22.96 -28.08
N SER A 393 4.32 -23.19 -27.09
CA SER A 393 5.76 -23.41 -27.27
C SER A 393 6.16 -24.83 -26.89
N ASP A 394 6.78 -25.54 -27.84
CA ASP A 394 7.45 -26.81 -27.57
C ASP A 394 8.88 -26.61 -27.00
N ALA A 395 9.41 -25.38 -27.02
CA ALA A 395 10.81 -25.10 -26.67
C ALA A 395 11.12 -25.51 -25.23
N PHE A 396 10.18 -25.31 -24.31
CA PHE A 396 10.36 -25.63 -22.89
C PHE A 396 10.06 -27.09 -22.54
N GLY A 397 9.69 -27.95 -23.50
CA GLY A 397 9.28 -29.34 -23.22
C GLY A 397 7.92 -29.45 -22.52
N ASP A 398 7.73 -30.46 -21.66
CA ASP A 398 6.41 -30.71 -21.01
C ASP A 398 6.16 -29.73 -19.86
N THR A 399 5.31 -28.73 -20.11
CA THR A 399 4.97 -27.66 -19.14
C THR A 399 3.55 -27.78 -18.59
N ARG A 400 2.86 -28.91 -18.79
CA ARG A 400 1.43 -29.07 -18.42
C ARG A 400 1.15 -28.85 -16.92
N ASP A 401 2.06 -29.25 -16.04
CA ASP A 401 1.92 -29.04 -14.61
C ASP A 401 2.08 -27.55 -14.25
N VAL A 402 3.04 -26.84 -14.85
CA VAL A 402 3.22 -25.39 -14.72
C VAL A 402 1.98 -24.65 -15.21
N GLN A 403 1.45 -25.03 -16.37
CA GLN A 403 0.23 -24.45 -16.94
C GLN A 403 -0.99 -24.65 -16.04
N THR A 404 -1.08 -25.79 -15.34
CA THR A 404 -2.16 -26.08 -14.40
C THR A 404 -2.09 -25.14 -13.20
N LEU A 405 -0.90 -25.03 -12.58
CA LEU A 405 -0.67 -24.16 -11.42
C LEU A 405 -0.86 -22.67 -11.73
N LEU A 406 -0.43 -22.20 -12.90
CA LEU A 406 -0.73 -20.83 -13.37
C LEU A 406 -2.23 -20.61 -13.56
N GLY A 407 -2.96 -21.63 -14.00
CA GLY A 407 -4.43 -21.61 -14.03
C GLY A 407 -5.05 -21.49 -12.64
N ASP A 408 -4.48 -22.17 -11.64
CA ASP A 408 -4.91 -22.06 -10.25
C ASP A 408 -4.63 -20.68 -9.66
N VAL A 409 -3.47 -20.07 -9.95
CA VAL A 409 -3.19 -18.67 -9.57
C VAL A 409 -4.26 -17.74 -10.13
N ALA A 410 -4.58 -17.84 -11.42
CA ALA A 410 -5.59 -17.00 -12.04
C ALA A 410 -7.00 -17.22 -11.46
N ARG A 411 -7.35 -18.46 -11.10
CA ARG A 411 -8.61 -18.79 -10.43
C ARG A 411 -8.67 -18.20 -9.02
N LEU A 412 -7.63 -18.41 -8.21
CA LEU A 412 -7.56 -17.96 -6.82
C LEU A 412 -7.56 -16.44 -6.72
N ASP A 413 -6.88 -15.74 -7.62
CA ASP A 413 -6.90 -14.28 -7.72
C ASP A 413 -8.35 -13.77 -7.93
N LYS A 414 -9.08 -14.34 -8.89
CA LYS A 414 -10.50 -13.99 -9.11
C LYS A 414 -11.39 -14.33 -7.93
N GLU A 415 -11.15 -15.46 -7.26
CA GLU A 415 -11.88 -15.81 -6.04
C GLU A 415 -11.61 -14.81 -4.91
N LEU A 416 -10.37 -14.33 -4.75
CA LEU A 416 -9.99 -13.32 -3.75
C LEU A 416 -10.67 -11.98 -4.01
N PHE A 417 -10.66 -11.48 -5.25
CA PHE A 417 -11.39 -10.26 -5.63
C PHE A 417 -12.90 -10.45 -5.50
N GLY A 418 -13.44 -11.63 -5.83
CA GLY A 418 -14.85 -11.97 -5.63
C GLY A 418 -15.31 -12.04 -4.17
N MET A 419 -14.40 -12.05 -3.19
CA MET A 419 -14.75 -11.90 -1.77
C MET A 419 -15.02 -10.44 -1.38
N ILE A 420 -14.66 -9.47 -2.23
CA ILE A 420 -14.91 -8.06 -2.00
C ILE A 420 -16.35 -7.74 -2.39
N LYS A 421 -17.10 -7.21 -1.43
CA LYS A 421 -18.39 -6.57 -1.65
C LYS A 421 -18.12 -5.10 -1.86
N HIS A 422 -18.45 -4.61 -3.05
CA HIS A 422 -18.32 -3.21 -3.38
C HIS A 422 -19.54 -2.41 -2.90
N GLY A 423 -19.29 -1.16 -2.56
CA GLY A 423 -20.29 -0.21 -2.10
C GLY A 423 -19.91 1.20 -2.55
N ARG A 424 -20.72 2.18 -2.18
CA ARG A 424 -20.34 3.60 -2.33
C ARG A 424 -19.02 3.86 -1.61
N THR A 425 -18.25 4.80 -2.12
CA THR A 425 -17.07 5.33 -1.42
C THR A 425 -17.35 6.77 -1.03
N GLY A 426 -17.28 7.09 0.26
CA GLY A 426 -17.27 8.45 0.76
C GLY A 426 -16.00 8.69 1.56
N LEU A 427 -15.38 9.85 1.43
CA LEU A 427 -14.27 10.25 2.28
C LEU A 427 -14.36 11.75 2.56
N VAL A 428 -14.21 12.14 3.83
CA VAL A 428 -14.07 13.55 4.24
C VAL A 428 -12.76 13.77 4.98
N GLY A 429 -12.08 14.87 4.65
CA GLY A 429 -10.98 15.42 5.44
C GLY A 429 -11.47 16.66 6.19
N ILE A 430 -11.26 16.70 7.51
CA ILE A 430 -11.68 17.78 8.40
C ILE A 430 -10.53 18.25 9.28
N ILE A 431 -10.58 19.52 9.68
CA ILE A 431 -9.72 20.07 10.73
C ILE A 431 -10.45 19.95 12.07
N GLU A 432 -9.96 19.07 12.94
CA GLU A 432 -10.51 18.77 14.28
C GLU A 432 -9.35 18.30 15.16
N ASP A 433 -8.86 19.16 16.05
CA ASP A 433 -7.69 18.89 16.91
C ASP A 433 -6.48 18.32 16.14
N GLY A 434 -6.30 18.82 14.92
CA GLY A 434 -5.38 18.27 13.92
C GLY A 434 -6.09 17.98 12.60
N PHE A 435 -5.53 17.09 11.78
CA PHE A 435 -6.13 16.69 10.50
C PHE A 435 -6.68 15.29 10.58
N LYS A 436 -7.98 15.16 10.28
CA LYS A 436 -8.71 13.90 10.40
C LYS A 436 -9.37 13.52 9.07
N ILE A 437 -9.20 12.27 8.69
CA ILE A 437 -9.77 11.66 7.50
C ILE A 437 -10.77 10.59 7.95
N GLU A 438 -12.00 10.69 7.49
CA GLU A 438 -13.05 9.70 7.73
C GLU A 438 -13.52 9.12 6.41
N SER A 439 -13.36 7.81 6.24
CA SER A 439 -13.84 7.06 5.09
C SER A 439 -15.08 6.25 5.46
N HIS A 440 -16.02 6.28 4.53
CA HIS A 440 -17.36 5.69 4.58
C HIS A 440 -17.48 4.76 3.38
N SER A 441 -17.05 3.52 3.52
CA SER A 441 -17.16 2.52 2.46
C SER A 441 -18.38 1.64 2.71
N GLY A 442 -19.32 1.64 1.76
CA GLY A 442 -20.47 0.74 1.79
C GLY A 442 -20.14 -0.73 1.50
N GLY A 443 -18.85 -1.06 1.35
CA GLY A 443 -18.36 -2.39 1.04
C GLY A 443 -17.96 -3.22 2.27
N ASN A 444 -17.22 -4.30 2.05
CA ASN A 444 -16.57 -5.07 3.10
C ASN A 444 -15.03 -4.97 3.03
N MET A 445 -14.35 -5.54 4.03
CA MET A 445 -12.89 -5.69 4.05
C MET A 445 -12.57 -7.17 4.27
N PRO A 446 -12.54 -8.02 3.22
CA PRO A 446 -12.51 -9.47 3.38
C PRO A 446 -11.23 -10.00 4.02
N SER A 447 -10.16 -9.22 4.03
CA SER A 447 -8.88 -9.58 4.68
C SER A 447 -8.92 -9.46 6.22
N LEU A 448 -9.91 -8.76 6.78
CA LEU A 448 -10.05 -8.50 8.21
C LEU A 448 -11.30 -9.15 8.77
N ASP A 449 -11.22 -9.61 10.01
CA ASP A 449 -12.40 -9.79 10.84
C ASP A 449 -12.61 -8.49 11.63
N LEU A 450 -13.69 -7.78 11.30
CA LEU A 450 -14.00 -6.48 11.91
C LEU A 450 -14.84 -6.58 13.18
N ASN A 451 -15.30 -7.78 13.53
CA ASN A 451 -16.32 -7.97 14.55
C ASN A 451 -15.78 -8.65 15.81
N THR A 452 -14.71 -9.46 15.67
CA THR A 452 -14.05 -10.11 16.81
C THR A 452 -13.40 -9.06 17.73
N PRO A 453 -13.74 -9.05 19.04
CA PRO A 453 -13.08 -8.21 20.04
C PRO A 453 -11.60 -8.54 20.14
N HIS A 454 -10.79 -7.49 20.31
CA HIS A 454 -9.36 -7.63 20.51
C HIS A 454 -9.04 -8.05 21.95
N SER A 455 -8.07 -8.95 22.11
CA SER A 455 -7.52 -9.38 23.41
C SER A 455 -6.30 -8.57 23.84
N PHE A 456 -5.62 -7.88 22.91
CA PHE A 456 -4.38 -7.15 23.17
C PHE A 456 -4.55 -5.62 23.31
N THR A 457 -5.74 -5.13 23.63
CA THR A 457 -6.06 -3.69 23.63
C THR A 457 -5.31 -2.88 24.67
N ALA A 458 -5.02 -3.50 25.82
CA ALA A 458 -4.31 -2.86 26.93
C ALA A 458 -2.86 -2.49 26.59
N LEU A 459 -2.26 -3.12 25.57
CA LEU A 459 -0.86 -2.86 25.19
C LEU A 459 -0.66 -1.45 24.63
N GLY A 460 -1.69 -0.87 24.01
CA GLY A 460 -1.65 0.51 23.53
C GLY A 460 -1.67 1.55 24.65
N GLU A 461 -2.01 1.15 25.87
CA GLU A 461 -2.13 2.05 27.04
C GLU A 461 -0.89 1.98 27.95
N MET A 462 0.15 1.23 27.55
CA MET A 462 1.39 1.13 28.32
C MET A 462 2.22 2.40 28.18
N ASP A 463 2.86 2.83 29.27
CA ASP A 463 3.76 3.99 29.27
C ASP A 463 4.90 3.82 28.25
N ASP A 464 5.25 4.91 27.56
CA ASP A 464 6.35 5.01 26.57
C ASP A 464 6.23 4.05 25.37
N VAL A 465 5.03 3.51 25.09
CA VAL A 465 4.74 2.84 23.83
C VAL A 465 4.74 3.87 22.70
N VAL A 466 5.56 3.61 21.69
CA VAL A 466 5.70 4.47 20.52
C VAL A 466 4.85 3.99 19.35
N LEU A 467 4.65 2.67 19.24
CA LEU A 467 3.83 2.05 18.21
C LEU A 467 3.02 0.95 18.85
N TYR A 468 1.72 0.99 18.62
CA TYR A 468 0.82 -0.13 18.89
C TYR A 468 -0.04 -0.38 17.67
N THR A 469 -0.13 -1.64 17.24
CA THR A 469 -1.05 -2.04 16.17
C THR A 469 -1.68 -3.36 16.55
N ASN A 470 -2.98 -3.53 16.32
CA ASN A 470 -3.67 -4.76 16.63
C ASN A 470 -4.83 -4.99 15.66
N SER A 471 -4.94 -6.22 15.17
CA SER A 471 -5.98 -6.58 14.21
C SER A 471 -6.25 -8.08 14.20
N VAL A 472 -7.48 -8.44 13.82
CA VAL A 472 -7.88 -9.83 13.57
C VAL A 472 -7.93 -10.06 12.06
N SER A 473 -7.29 -11.13 11.59
CA SER A 473 -7.29 -11.49 10.17
C SER A 473 -8.41 -12.48 9.84
N ASN A 474 -8.92 -12.44 8.62
CA ASN A 474 -9.91 -13.41 8.17
C ASN A 474 -9.21 -14.67 7.63
N PRO A 475 -9.37 -15.85 8.28
CA PRO A 475 -8.68 -17.07 7.88
C PRO A 475 -9.08 -17.55 6.47
N ALA A 476 -10.33 -17.33 6.04
CA ALA A 476 -10.78 -17.75 4.71
C ALA A 476 -10.08 -16.99 3.58
N PHE A 477 -9.88 -15.68 3.76
CA PHE A 477 -9.13 -14.85 2.81
C PHE A 477 -7.63 -15.21 2.86
N ASN A 478 -7.07 -15.33 4.06
CA ASN A 478 -5.66 -15.66 4.24
C ASN A 478 -5.28 -17.04 3.68
N GLY A 479 -6.17 -18.03 3.77
CA GLY A 479 -5.98 -19.36 3.22
C GLY A 479 -5.84 -19.31 1.70
N LYS A 480 -6.77 -18.63 1.01
CA LYS A 480 -6.69 -18.44 -0.45
C LYS A 480 -5.42 -17.71 -0.90
N VAL A 481 -4.95 -16.73 -0.12
CA VAL A 481 -3.66 -16.08 -0.39
C VAL A 481 -2.49 -17.06 -0.28
N LEU A 482 -2.50 -17.98 0.70
CA LEU A 482 -1.48 -19.02 0.82
C LEU A 482 -1.53 -19.99 -0.35
N ASP A 483 -2.72 -20.49 -0.69
CA ASP A 483 -2.91 -21.41 -1.82
C ASP A 483 -2.39 -20.79 -3.13
N MET A 484 -2.58 -19.48 -3.30
CA MET A 484 -2.10 -18.74 -4.48
C MET A 484 -0.57 -18.61 -4.48
N LEU A 485 0.03 -18.34 -3.32
CA LEU A 485 1.50 -18.28 -3.16
C LEU A 485 2.14 -19.66 -3.37
N ASP A 486 1.52 -20.72 -2.86
CA ASP A 486 1.97 -22.11 -3.05
C ASP A 486 1.94 -22.46 -4.53
N SER A 487 0.83 -22.17 -5.22
CA SER A 487 0.69 -22.42 -6.66
C SER A 487 1.73 -21.64 -7.48
N LEU A 488 1.96 -20.37 -7.15
CA LEU A 488 2.96 -19.54 -7.82
C LEU A 488 4.39 -20.03 -7.58
N GLY A 489 4.72 -20.38 -6.33
CA GLY A 489 6.03 -20.90 -5.95
C GLY A 489 6.34 -22.24 -6.61
N GLU A 490 5.37 -23.15 -6.62
CA GLU A 490 5.50 -24.45 -7.27
C GLU A 490 5.60 -24.32 -8.80
N ALA A 491 4.81 -23.45 -9.42
CA ALA A 491 4.91 -23.17 -10.86
C ALA A 491 6.30 -22.65 -11.24
N SER A 492 6.84 -21.72 -10.44
CA SER A 492 8.17 -21.14 -10.66
C SER A 492 9.26 -22.19 -10.51
N TYR A 493 9.19 -23.04 -9.48
CA TYR A 493 10.13 -24.13 -9.28
C TYR A 493 10.08 -25.15 -10.43
N LEU A 494 8.89 -25.59 -10.84
CA LEU A 494 8.74 -26.57 -11.93
C LEU A 494 9.24 -26.01 -13.26
N MET A 495 8.99 -24.72 -13.53
CA MET A 495 9.53 -24.06 -14.71
C MET A 495 11.07 -24.01 -14.67
N ALA A 496 11.66 -23.60 -13.54
CA ALA A 496 13.11 -23.60 -13.37
C ALA A 496 13.72 -25.02 -13.52
N ALA A 497 13.06 -26.04 -12.98
CA ALA A 497 13.46 -27.44 -13.12
C ALA A 497 13.38 -27.93 -14.56
N GLN A 498 12.42 -27.41 -15.32
CA GLN A 498 12.27 -27.76 -16.73
C GLN A 498 13.33 -27.07 -17.59
N VAL A 499 13.59 -25.79 -17.36
CA VAL A 499 14.68 -25.03 -18.00
C VAL A 499 16.03 -25.69 -17.71
N ALA A 500 16.29 -26.08 -16.45
CA ALA A 500 17.56 -26.72 -16.08
C ALA A 500 17.85 -28.04 -16.82
N LYS A 501 16.83 -28.70 -17.41
CA LYS A 501 16.99 -29.93 -18.20
C LYS A 501 17.28 -29.69 -19.67
N MET A 502 17.19 -28.45 -20.15
CA MET A 502 17.39 -28.13 -21.56
C MET A 502 18.87 -28.23 -21.94
N ASP A 503 19.15 -28.60 -23.19
CA ASP A 503 20.51 -28.72 -23.70
C ASP A 503 20.87 -27.44 -24.48
N VAL A 504 21.29 -26.41 -23.74
CA VAL A 504 21.67 -25.10 -24.29
C VAL A 504 23.16 -24.86 -24.04
N ASP A 505 23.94 -24.73 -25.12
CA ASP A 505 25.39 -24.54 -25.08
C ASP A 505 25.76 -23.06 -24.83
N ASP A 506 25.43 -22.57 -23.64
CA ASP A 506 25.77 -21.22 -23.14
C ASP A 506 26.38 -21.28 -21.74
N VAL A 507 27.39 -20.46 -21.48
CA VAL A 507 28.16 -20.48 -20.21
C VAL A 507 27.31 -20.02 -19.02
N ALA A 508 26.45 -19.02 -19.21
CA ALA A 508 25.55 -18.58 -18.15
C ALA A 508 24.47 -19.63 -17.88
N PHE A 509 23.99 -20.31 -18.93
CA PHE A 509 23.04 -21.41 -18.82
C PHE A 509 23.61 -22.62 -18.07
N GLN A 510 24.83 -23.04 -18.39
CA GLN A 510 25.53 -24.10 -17.66
C GLN A 510 25.72 -23.75 -16.18
N GLY A 511 26.05 -22.49 -15.88
CA GLY A 511 26.11 -21.98 -14.50
C GLY A 511 24.74 -22.05 -13.79
N PHE A 512 23.65 -21.70 -14.47
CA PHE A 512 22.30 -21.86 -13.92
C PHE A 512 21.96 -23.33 -13.66
N GLN A 513 22.27 -24.25 -14.58
CA GLN A 513 22.03 -25.69 -14.41
C GLN A 513 22.78 -26.26 -13.21
N GLU A 514 24.04 -25.87 -13.04
CA GLU A 514 24.87 -26.31 -11.91
C GLU A 514 24.29 -25.80 -10.57
N VAL A 515 23.98 -24.51 -10.48
CA VAL A 515 23.40 -23.91 -9.26
C VAL A 515 22.02 -24.48 -8.96
N PHE A 516 21.16 -24.64 -9.97
CA PHE A 516 19.83 -25.22 -9.80
C PHE A 516 19.91 -26.69 -9.41
N GLY A 517 20.79 -27.48 -10.03
CA GLY A 517 21.00 -28.88 -9.67
C GLY A 517 21.46 -29.06 -8.23
N MET A 518 22.36 -28.18 -7.75
CA MET A 518 22.77 -28.12 -6.36
C MET A 518 21.60 -27.76 -5.44
N PHE A 519 20.82 -26.72 -5.78
CA PHE A 519 19.62 -26.36 -5.03
C PHE A 519 18.61 -27.51 -4.95
N ASP A 520 18.32 -28.16 -6.07
CA ASP A 520 17.33 -29.22 -6.20
C ASP A 520 17.71 -30.46 -5.37
N ALA A 521 18.97 -30.87 -5.46
CA ALA A 521 19.48 -32.04 -4.77
C ALA A 521 19.66 -31.82 -3.26
N GLU A 522 20.16 -30.64 -2.86
CA GLU A 522 20.72 -30.45 -1.52
C GLU A 522 19.94 -29.47 -0.63
N MET A 523 19.05 -28.63 -1.20
CA MET A 523 18.36 -27.55 -0.44
C MET A 523 16.84 -27.59 -0.52
N LYS A 524 16.27 -28.04 -1.65
CA LYS A 524 14.83 -27.99 -1.93
C LYS A 524 13.98 -28.60 -0.82
N THR A 525 14.32 -29.82 -0.39
CA THR A 525 13.53 -30.56 0.60
C THR A 525 13.41 -29.80 1.91
N ASP A 526 14.54 -29.29 2.41
CA ASP A 526 14.58 -28.58 3.69
C ASP A 526 13.88 -27.22 3.62
N LEU A 527 14.05 -26.48 2.52
CA LEU A 527 13.31 -25.22 2.32
C LEU A 527 11.80 -25.45 2.20
N THR A 528 11.38 -26.55 1.53
CA THR A 528 9.98 -26.94 1.44
C THR A 528 9.40 -27.29 2.82
N ASN A 529 10.17 -28.01 3.65
CA ASN A 529 9.76 -28.37 5.00
C ASN A 529 9.64 -27.14 5.92
N ILE A 530 10.56 -26.17 5.80
CA ILE A 530 10.49 -24.90 6.52
C ILE A 530 9.23 -24.13 6.10
N TRP A 531 8.97 -24.01 4.80
CA TRP A 531 7.78 -23.34 4.29
C TRP A 531 6.51 -23.98 4.83
N LYS A 532 6.36 -25.31 4.71
CA LYS A 532 5.20 -26.06 5.21
C LYS A 532 5.03 -25.90 6.72
N ALA A 533 6.10 -25.98 7.50
CA ALA A 533 6.03 -25.78 8.94
C ALA A 533 5.45 -24.40 9.32
N ILE A 534 5.78 -23.36 8.54
CA ILE A 534 5.27 -22.00 8.76
C ILE A 534 3.84 -21.85 8.22
N SER A 535 3.56 -22.34 7.01
CA SER A 535 2.29 -22.12 6.31
C SER A 535 1.16 -23.04 6.79
N SER A 536 1.48 -24.19 7.41
CA SER A 536 0.52 -25.09 8.05
C SER A 536 0.63 -25.03 9.56
N ASP A 537 1.59 -25.72 10.16
CA ASP A 537 1.55 -26.08 11.58
C ASP A 537 1.67 -24.86 12.49
N TRP A 538 2.55 -23.91 12.17
CA TRP A 538 2.62 -22.65 12.91
C TRP A 538 1.38 -21.77 12.71
N ALA A 539 0.89 -21.69 11.47
CA ALA A 539 -0.30 -20.90 11.15
C ALA A 539 -1.54 -21.43 11.87
N ASP A 540 -1.72 -22.75 11.90
CA ASP A 540 -2.79 -23.44 12.60
C ASP A 540 -2.60 -23.47 14.12
N GLY A 541 -1.35 -23.42 14.58
CA GLY A 541 -1.00 -23.40 16.00
C GLY A 541 -1.20 -22.04 16.66
N THR A 542 -1.39 -20.97 15.87
CA THR A 542 -1.58 -19.60 16.34
C THR A 542 -2.93 -19.01 15.96
N GLY A 543 -3.40 -18.05 16.76
CA GLY A 543 -4.67 -17.36 16.51
C GLY A 543 -4.61 -16.34 15.37
N ASN A 544 -5.79 -15.90 14.94
CA ASN A 544 -5.96 -14.93 13.87
C ASN A 544 -5.72 -13.47 14.29
N GLU A 545 -5.72 -13.19 15.61
CA GLU A 545 -5.36 -11.90 16.18
C GLU A 545 -3.83 -11.71 16.17
N ALA A 546 -3.38 -10.49 15.92
CA ALA A 546 -1.97 -10.11 15.95
C ALA A 546 -1.83 -8.75 16.62
N SER A 547 -0.79 -8.56 17.42
CA SER A 547 -0.37 -7.22 17.85
C SER A 547 1.13 -7.02 17.65
N ILE A 548 1.50 -5.80 17.26
CA ILE A 548 2.87 -5.29 17.38
C ILE A 548 2.83 -4.24 18.47
N VAL A 549 3.81 -4.25 19.36
CA VAL A 549 4.06 -3.17 20.30
C VAL A 549 5.55 -2.82 20.28
N ILE A 550 5.84 -1.52 20.26
CA ILE A 550 7.19 -0.98 20.39
C ILE A 550 7.18 0.01 21.55
N ASP A 551 8.11 -0.13 22.47
CA ASP A 551 8.36 0.87 23.52
C ASP A 551 9.83 1.31 23.53
N LEU A 552 10.13 2.34 24.33
CA LEU A 552 11.43 3.01 24.33
C LEU A 552 12.24 2.78 25.61
N LYS A 553 11.96 1.68 26.34
CA LYS A 553 12.55 1.39 27.66
C LYS A 553 13.77 0.46 27.62
N GLY A 554 14.27 0.12 26.43
CA GLY A 554 15.35 -0.83 26.27
C GLY A 554 16.72 -0.24 26.60
N THR A 555 17.62 -1.07 27.12
CA THR A 555 19.01 -0.70 27.43
C THR A 555 19.96 -1.18 26.34
N LEU A 556 20.97 -0.38 26.01
CA LEU A 556 21.95 -0.74 24.98
C LEU A 556 22.68 -2.07 25.28
N PRO A 557 22.97 -2.87 24.25
CA PRO A 557 23.92 -3.97 24.36
C PRO A 557 25.34 -3.45 24.66
N LYS A 558 26.13 -4.20 25.43
CA LYS A 558 27.51 -3.89 25.82
C LYS A 558 28.49 -4.12 24.65
N ILE A 559 28.35 -3.33 23.60
CA ILE A 559 29.17 -3.43 22.38
C ILE A 559 30.58 -2.89 22.71
N PRO A 560 31.65 -3.66 22.40
CA PRO A 560 33.03 -3.15 22.48
C PRO A 560 33.19 -1.88 21.65
N GLU A 561 34.08 -0.98 22.05
CA GLU A 561 34.37 0.30 21.36
C GLU A 561 33.30 1.39 21.51
N ILE A 562 32.09 1.07 22.01
CA ILE A 562 31.15 2.11 22.42
C ILE A 562 31.55 2.65 23.81
N PRO A 563 31.64 3.98 23.98
CA PRO A 563 31.94 4.60 25.27
C PRO A 563 31.04 4.12 26.41
N GLY A 564 31.61 3.97 27.61
CA GLY A 564 30.90 3.41 28.76
C GLY A 564 29.70 4.27 29.18
N SER A 565 29.84 5.59 29.10
CA SER A 565 28.78 6.56 29.37
C SER A 565 27.58 6.39 28.43
N ILE A 566 27.84 6.03 27.17
CA ILE A 566 26.79 5.74 26.17
C ILE A 566 26.13 4.41 26.49
N ILE A 567 26.90 3.35 26.75
CA ILE A 567 26.37 2.03 27.13
C ILE A 567 25.46 2.12 28.38
N GLU A 568 25.83 2.92 29.38
CA GLU A 568 25.08 3.02 30.64
C GLU A 568 23.76 3.79 30.49
N ASN A 569 23.71 4.81 29.63
CA ASN A 569 22.59 5.75 29.57
C ASN A 569 21.80 5.70 28.25
N GLY A 570 22.30 4.98 27.24
CA GLY A 570 21.64 4.88 25.94
C GLY A 570 20.41 3.99 25.96
N LEU A 571 19.39 4.40 25.21
CA LEU A 571 18.09 3.73 25.13
C LEU A 571 17.85 3.16 23.74
N ILE A 572 17.32 1.94 23.67
CA ILE A 572 16.92 1.32 22.42
C ILE A 572 15.44 0.94 22.43
N PRO A 573 14.77 0.94 21.27
CA PRO A 573 13.41 0.45 21.18
C PRO A 573 13.36 -1.05 21.46
N ARG A 574 12.38 -1.49 22.24
CA ARG A 574 12.03 -2.91 22.40
C ARG A 574 10.84 -3.19 21.51
N VAL A 575 10.94 -4.22 20.68
CA VAL A 575 9.89 -4.62 19.74
C VAL A 575 9.33 -5.94 20.20
N ALA A 576 8.01 -6.09 20.15
CA ALA A 576 7.34 -7.36 20.35
C ALA A 576 6.21 -7.55 19.35
N PHE A 577 6.14 -8.77 18.83
CA PHE A 577 5.00 -9.32 18.12
C PHE A 577 4.34 -10.35 19.04
N VAL A 578 3.02 -10.28 19.19
CA VAL A 578 2.23 -11.23 19.98
C VAL A 578 1.03 -11.77 19.18
N THR A 579 0.77 -13.05 19.37
CA THR A 579 -0.40 -13.76 18.83
C THR A 579 -0.89 -14.82 19.81
N PRO A 580 -2.19 -15.14 19.86
CA PRO A 580 -2.68 -16.24 20.67
C PRO A 580 -2.10 -17.57 20.21
N ILE A 581 -1.99 -18.53 21.13
CA ILE A 581 -1.70 -19.94 20.88
C ILE A 581 -3.04 -20.67 20.87
N GLU A 582 -3.31 -21.37 19.77
CA GLU A 582 -4.50 -22.23 19.62
C GLU A 582 -4.12 -23.71 19.79
N ASP A 583 -2.93 -24.11 19.32
CA ASP A 583 -2.46 -25.49 19.40
C ASP A 583 -0.93 -25.55 19.61
N ARG A 584 -0.53 -25.95 20.81
CA ARG A 584 0.89 -26.10 21.18
C ARG A 584 1.57 -27.27 20.50
N GLU A 585 0.85 -28.35 20.24
CA GLU A 585 1.44 -29.53 19.60
C GLU A 585 1.82 -29.20 18.16
N LYS A 586 0.99 -28.42 17.47
CA LYS A 586 1.31 -27.88 16.15
C LYS A 586 2.49 -26.91 16.18
N LEU A 587 2.55 -25.99 17.15
CA LEU A 587 3.72 -25.11 17.29
C LEU A 587 5.02 -25.90 17.53
N SER A 588 4.97 -26.92 18.38
CA SER A 588 6.11 -27.81 18.61
C SER A 588 6.50 -28.56 17.34
N SER A 589 5.52 -29.08 16.59
CA SER A 589 5.76 -29.80 15.33
C SER A 589 6.39 -28.90 14.27
N ALA A 590 5.88 -27.67 14.14
CA ALA A 590 6.45 -26.64 13.26
C ALA A 590 7.91 -26.36 13.61
N TRP A 591 8.21 -26.13 14.89
CA TRP A 591 9.57 -25.82 15.34
C TRP A 591 10.53 -26.98 15.09
N THR A 592 10.15 -28.21 15.45
CA THR A 592 10.98 -29.41 15.21
C THR A 592 11.28 -29.59 13.72
N SER A 593 10.31 -29.34 12.84
CA SER A 593 10.52 -29.38 11.39
C SER A 593 11.51 -28.30 10.93
N ILE A 594 11.35 -27.06 11.40
CA ILE A 594 12.23 -25.94 11.05
C ILE A 594 13.67 -26.19 11.52
N GLU A 595 13.86 -26.58 12.79
CA GLU A 595 15.18 -26.84 13.37
C GLU A 595 15.91 -27.97 12.64
N GLY A 596 15.21 -29.07 12.36
CA GLY A 596 15.76 -30.21 11.62
C GLY A 596 16.22 -29.80 10.23
N SER A 597 15.41 -29.02 9.51
CA SER A 597 15.73 -28.58 8.16
C SER A 597 16.83 -27.51 8.12
N LEU A 598 16.87 -26.57 9.06
CA LEU A 598 17.97 -25.61 9.19
C LEU A 598 19.30 -26.32 9.49
N THR A 599 19.29 -27.32 10.38
CA THR A 599 20.46 -28.12 10.71
C THR A 599 21.02 -28.84 9.48
N ASN A 600 20.15 -29.37 8.63
CA ASN A 600 20.58 -30.00 7.38
C ASN A 600 21.16 -28.99 6.39
N LEU A 601 20.51 -27.83 6.21
CA LEU A 601 21.01 -26.76 5.33
C LEU A 601 22.40 -26.26 5.75
N LEU A 602 22.66 -26.10 7.04
CA LEU A 602 23.99 -25.71 7.55
C LEU A 602 25.05 -26.77 7.23
N LYS A 603 24.72 -28.06 7.37
CA LYS A 603 25.61 -29.16 6.99
C LYS A 603 25.88 -29.18 5.47
N THR A 604 24.85 -28.96 4.67
CA THR A 604 24.97 -28.81 3.22
C THR A 604 25.91 -27.67 2.86
N ALA A 605 25.74 -26.48 3.45
CA ALA A 605 26.62 -25.34 3.21
C ALA A 605 28.09 -25.66 3.57
N ALA A 606 28.32 -26.32 4.72
CA ALA A 606 29.66 -26.75 5.12
C ALA A 606 30.28 -27.74 4.13
N ASN A 607 29.51 -28.71 3.63
CA ASN A 607 29.96 -29.65 2.60
C ASN A 607 30.32 -28.97 1.27
N LEU A 608 29.69 -27.83 0.97
CA LEU A 608 29.96 -27.00 -0.21
C LEU A 608 31.12 -26.01 -0.02
N GLY A 609 31.84 -26.09 1.11
CA GLY A 609 33.03 -25.28 1.37
C GLY A 609 32.75 -23.96 2.09
N ALA A 610 31.52 -23.71 2.56
CA ALA A 610 31.29 -22.68 3.55
C ALA A 610 31.96 -23.08 4.88
N PRO A 611 32.37 -22.11 5.73
CA PRO A 611 32.80 -22.43 7.08
C PRO A 611 31.73 -23.27 7.80
N GLU A 612 32.15 -24.26 8.57
CA GLU A 612 31.23 -25.01 9.43
C GLU A 612 30.64 -24.05 10.47
N ILE A 613 29.37 -23.69 10.29
CA ILE A 613 28.63 -22.86 11.22
C ILE A 613 27.91 -23.82 12.17
N PRO A 614 28.38 -24.00 13.42
CA PRO A 614 27.65 -24.80 14.39
C PRO A 614 26.28 -24.18 14.62
N MET A 615 25.27 -25.02 14.81
CA MET A 615 23.98 -24.52 15.27
C MET A 615 24.20 -23.81 16.60
N GLN A 616 23.69 -22.57 16.72
CA GLN A 616 23.86 -21.83 17.95
C GLN A 616 23.15 -22.55 19.09
N GLU A 617 23.82 -22.67 20.23
CA GLU A 617 23.20 -23.19 21.44
C GLU A 617 22.01 -22.29 21.79
N ILE A 618 20.84 -22.91 21.91
CA ILE A 618 19.63 -22.25 22.36
C ILE A 618 19.63 -22.33 23.87
N ASP A 619 19.78 -21.17 24.49
CA ASP A 619 19.50 -21.02 25.90
C ASP A 619 17.99 -20.96 26.11
N GLU A 620 17.54 -21.52 27.22
CA GLU A 620 16.16 -21.46 27.64
C GLU A 620 16.05 -20.97 29.09
N SER A 621 14.93 -20.32 29.39
CA SER A 621 14.50 -20.11 30.76
C SER A 621 12.99 -20.18 30.85
N GLU A 622 12.50 -20.70 31.97
CA GLU A 622 11.10 -20.57 32.35
C GLU A 622 10.99 -19.67 33.58
N LYS A 623 10.20 -18.59 33.46
CA LYS A 623 9.95 -17.68 34.58
C LYS A 623 8.53 -17.15 34.51
N ASP A 624 7.83 -17.15 35.63
CA ASP A 624 6.46 -16.62 35.77
C ASP A 624 5.47 -17.26 34.75
N GLY A 625 5.68 -18.54 34.42
CA GLY A 625 4.87 -19.28 33.44
C GLY A 625 5.16 -18.94 31.97
N ILE A 626 6.26 -18.24 31.70
CA ILE A 626 6.71 -17.89 30.35
C ILE A 626 8.00 -18.65 30.05
N ALA A 627 7.95 -19.53 29.06
CA ALA A 627 9.13 -20.17 28.49
C ALA A 627 9.75 -19.23 27.45
N THR A 628 11.02 -18.90 27.59
CA THR A 628 11.76 -18.00 26.70
C THR A 628 12.98 -18.71 26.15
N PHE A 629 13.17 -18.62 24.83
CA PHE A 629 14.26 -19.21 24.07
C PHE A 629 15.05 -18.10 23.38
N TRP A 630 16.38 -18.19 23.40
CA TRP A 630 17.28 -17.26 22.69
C TRP A 630 18.59 -17.93 22.34
N THR A 631 19.37 -17.30 21.47
CA THR A 631 20.77 -17.68 21.25
C THR A 631 21.70 -16.69 21.95
N ALA A 632 22.85 -17.19 22.42
CA ALA A 632 23.82 -16.36 23.13
C ALA A 632 24.46 -15.32 22.19
N VAL A 633 24.07 -14.05 22.36
CA VAL A 633 24.76 -12.91 21.75
C VAL A 633 25.65 -12.29 22.84
N PRO A 634 26.99 -12.41 22.76
CA PRO A 634 27.92 -12.07 23.85
C PRO A 634 27.78 -10.65 24.42
N THR A 635 27.34 -9.70 23.60
CA THR A 635 27.18 -8.29 23.95
C THR A 635 25.74 -7.91 24.31
N SER A 636 24.77 -8.83 24.18
CA SER A 636 23.35 -8.53 24.41
C SER A 636 23.00 -8.34 25.89
N THR A 637 22.13 -7.37 26.17
CA THR A 637 21.44 -7.23 27.46
C THR A 637 20.09 -7.95 27.43
N LYS A 638 19.40 -8.02 28.57
CA LYS A 638 18.01 -8.53 28.65
C LYS A 638 17.00 -7.65 27.91
N ASP A 639 17.39 -6.47 27.45
CA ASP A 639 16.54 -5.57 26.67
C ASP A 639 16.96 -5.47 25.19
N ALA A 640 18.04 -6.14 24.81
CA ALA A 640 18.64 -6.10 23.48
C ALA A 640 18.97 -7.53 23.00
N ARG A 641 18.01 -8.45 23.15
CA ARG A 641 18.18 -9.86 22.84
C ARG A 641 16.93 -10.41 22.13
N PRO A 642 17.07 -10.80 20.85
CA PRO A 642 16.01 -11.53 20.15
C PRO A 642 15.62 -12.78 20.93
N VAL A 643 14.33 -12.93 21.19
CA VAL A 643 13.72 -14.03 21.92
C VAL A 643 12.48 -14.51 21.21
N VAL A 644 12.26 -15.82 21.29
CA VAL A 644 10.93 -16.42 21.14
C VAL A 644 10.44 -16.74 22.54
N SER A 645 9.18 -16.46 22.84
CA SER A 645 8.61 -16.82 24.15
C SER A 645 7.20 -17.34 24.02
N LEU A 646 6.83 -18.25 24.93
CA LEU A 646 5.50 -18.82 25.01
C LEU A 646 5.01 -18.70 26.46
N SER A 647 3.93 -17.95 26.68
CA SER A 647 3.12 -18.03 27.91
C SER A 647 2.04 -19.08 27.73
N GLU A 648 1.16 -19.30 28.72
CA GLU A 648 0.03 -20.25 28.64
C GLU A 648 -0.81 -20.06 27.37
N LYS A 649 -1.07 -18.81 26.98
CA LYS A 649 -2.02 -18.46 25.91
C LYS A 649 -1.40 -17.71 24.73
N ASN A 650 -0.17 -17.22 24.85
CA ASN A 650 0.39 -16.29 23.89
C ASN A 650 1.77 -16.73 23.39
N PHE A 651 1.99 -16.57 22.10
CA PHE A 651 3.28 -16.70 21.44
C PHE A 651 3.85 -15.31 21.18
N TYR A 652 5.15 -15.16 21.43
CA TYR A 652 5.88 -13.91 21.31
C TYR A 652 7.12 -14.08 20.43
N PHE A 653 7.34 -13.11 19.55
CA PHE A 653 8.67 -12.79 19.04
C PHE A 653 9.04 -11.40 19.54
N SER A 654 10.17 -11.25 20.24
CA SER A 654 10.55 -9.96 20.81
C SER A 654 12.06 -9.72 20.79
N THR A 655 12.48 -8.47 20.93
CA THR A 655 13.88 -8.09 21.16
C THR A 655 14.24 -7.97 22.64
N SER A 656 13.32 -8.28 23.56
CA SER A 656 13.56 -8.21 25.01
C SER A 656 12.75 -9.26 25.78
N PRO A 657 13.38 -10.25 26.44
CA PRO A 657 12.66 -11.14 27.37
C PRO A 657 11.99 -10.39 28.52
N LYS A 658 12.56 -9.26 28.95
CA LYS A 658 11.95 -8.42 30.00
C LYS A 658 10.63 -7.81 29.51
N PHE A 659 10.61 -7.34 28.26
CA PHE A 659 9.43 -6.74 27.65
C PHE A 659 8.30 -7.76 27.49
N VAL A 660 8.61 -9.00 27.13
CA VAL A 660 7.61 -10.09 27.09
C VAL A 660 6.89 -10.25 28.43
N GLY A 661 7.61 -10.25 29.55
CA GLY A 661 7.00 -10.35 30.88
C GLY A 661 6.10 -9.15 31.23
N GLU A 662 6.49 -7.94 30.83
CA GLU A 662 5.69 -6.72 31.00
C GLU A 662 4.39 -6.79 30.16
N ILE A 663 4.49 -7.24 28.90
CA ILE A 663 3.36 -7.42 27.98
C ILE A 663 2.38 -8.46 28.51
N GLU A 664 2.87 -9.65 28.91
CA GLU A 664 2.00 -10.72 29.43
C GLU A 664 1.27 -10.27 30.70
N ALA A 665 1.94 -9.53 31.59
CA ALA A 665 1.29 -8.98 32.79
C ALA A 665 0.15 -8.01 32.45
N VAL A 666 0.33 -7.15 31.42
CA VAL A 666 -0.70 -6.21 30.96
C VAL A 666 -1.87 -6.94 30.30
N ILE A 667 -1.60 -7.97 29.49
CA ILE A 667 -2.63 -8.81 28.88
C ILE A 667 -3.44 -9.53 29.98
N ALA A 668 -2.76 -10.13 30.96
CA ALA A 668 -3.40 -10.84 32.06
C ALA A 668 -4.27 -9.94 32.95
N ALA A 669 -3.93 -8.65 33.05
CA ALA A 669 -4.73 -7.68 33.80
C ALA A 669 -6.08 -7.36 33.13
N GLY A 670 -6.19 -7.50 31.80
CA GLY A 670 -7.46 -7.41 31.06
C GLY A 670 -8.16 -6.05 31.08
N ASN A 671 -7.46 -4.96 31.46
CA ASN A 671 -8.05 -3.63 31.65
C ASN A 671 -8.00 -2.73 30.40
N GLY A 672 -7.91 -3.32 29.21
CA GLY A 672 -7.82 -2.57 27.96
C GLY A 672 -9.17 -2.05 27.46
N PRO A 673 -9.18 -1.03 26.57
CA PRO A 673 -10.41 -0.54 25.97
C PRO A 673 -11.06 -1.62 25.09
N GLY A 674 -12.39 -1.60 24.99
CA GLY A 674 -13.13 -2.50 24.11
C GLY A 674 -12.97 -2.10 22.63
N ARG A 675 -11.92 -2.58 21.97
CA ARG A 675 -11.64 -2.33 20.54
C ARG A 675 -11.94 -3.57 19.68
N LYS A 676 -12.25 -3.32 18.41
CA LYS A 676 -12.49 -4.30 17.35
C LYS A 676 -11.87 -3.82 16.03
N GLY A 677 -11.69 -4.73 15.09
CA GLY A 677 -11.27 -4.43 13.72
C GLY A 677 -9.78 -4.34 13.52
N SER A 678 -9.29 -3.20 13.04
CA SER A 678 -7.86 -2.94 12.94
C SER A 678 -7.58 -1.57 13.52
N TYR A 679 -6.76 -1.51 14.55
CA TYR A 679 -6.44 -0.26 15.23
C TYR A 679 -4.93 -0.11 15.31
N GLY A 680 -4.45 1.13 15.23
CA GLY A 680 -3.11 1.44 15.66
C GLY A 680 -2.91 2.89 16.01
N VAL A 681 -1.81 3.13 16.72
CA VAL A 681 -1.37 4.44 17.18
C VAL A 681 0.14 4.53 17.06
N VAL A 682 0.63 5.70 16.66
CA VAL A 682 2.02 6.11 16.75
C VAL A 682 2.08 7.32 17.68
N ASN A 683 2.86 7.22 18.76
CA ASN A 683 3.03 8.29 19.74
C ASN A 683 4.28 9.12 19.42
N PHE A 684 4.09 10.29 18.81
CA PHE A 684 5.19 11.18 18.43
C PHE A 684 5.83 11.84 19.64
N THR A 685 5.07 12.08 20.71
CA THR A 685 5.61 12.56 21.99
C THR A 685 6.70 11.61 22.54
N ALA A 686 6.53 10.29 22.42
CA ALA A 686 7.52 9.29 22.83
C ALA A 686 8.75 9.32 21.91
N VAL A 687 8.55 9.41 20.58
CA VAL A 687 9.65 9.57 19.60
C VAL A 687 10.48 10.80 19.95
N GLN A 688 9.84 11.93 20.21
CA GLN A 688 10.50 13.19 20.53
C GLN A 688 11.33 13.09 21.81
N LYS A 689 10.79 12.45 22.86
CA LYS A 689 11.52 12.22 24.12
C LYS A 689 12.79 11.40 23.90
N LEU A 690 12.70 10.32 23.12
CA LEU A 690 13.86 9.48 22.80
C LEU A 690 14.91 10.24 21.97
N ALA A 691 14.48 10.97 20.94
CA ALA A 691 15.40 11.76 20.12
C ALA A 691 16.12 12.82 20.97
N THR A 692 15.37 13.53 21.81
CA THR A 692 15.91 14.52 22.77
C THR A 692 16.93 13.89 23.71
N HIS A 693 16.60 12.71 24.26
CA HIS A 693 17.48 11.95 25.14
C HIS A 693 18.81 11.63 24.47
N TRP A 694 18.77 11.09 23.24
CA TRP A 694 19.96 10.75 22.49
C TRP A 694 20.82 11.97 22.15
N VAL A 695 20.23 13.07 21.69
CA VAL A 695 20.98 14.30 21.41
C VAL A 695 21.68 14.82 22.67
N ASN A 696 20.97 14.87 23.79
CA ASN A 696 21.56 15.32 25.06
C ASN A 696 22.67 14.39 25.55
N LEU A 697 22.47 13.07 25.41
CA LEU A 697 23.45 12.07 25.79
C LEU A 697 24.74 12.21 24.97
N MET A 698 24.61 12.36 23.64
CA MET A 698 25.74 12.55 22.74
C MET A 698 26.48 13.86 23.03
N LYS A 699 25.76 14.98 23.24
CA LYS A 699 26.35 16.28 23.60
C LYS A 699 27.12 16.21 24.91
N ALA A 700 26.55 15.59 25.94
CA ALA A 700 27.17 15.50 27.25
C ALA A 700 28.48 14.69 27.25
N ASN A 701 28.60 13.73 26.32
CA ASN A 701 29.74 12.81 26.24
C ASN A 701 30.57 12.97 24.95
N ALA A 702 30.42 14.08 24.22
CA ALA A 702 31.04 14.27 22.91
C ALA A 702 32.57 14.09 22.92
N ASN A 703 33.26 14.53 23.97
CA ASN A 703 34.70 14.35 24.08
C ASN A 703 35.13 12.87 24.18
N GLU A 704 34.31 12.03 24.82
CA GLU A 704 34.58 10.60 24.95
C GLU A 704 34.20 9.86 23.66
N ILE A 705 33.07 10.22 23.05
CA ILE A 705 32.57 9.60 21.81
C ILE A 705 33.50 9.85 20.62
N PHE A 706 34.00 11.07 20.49
CA PHE A 706 34.81 11.49 19.35
C PHE A 706 36.31 11.56 19.68
N GLU A 707 36.76 10.81 20.69
CA GLU A 707 38.17 10.77 21.07
C GLU A 707 39.06 10.40 19.87
N GLY A 708 40.05 11.24 19.58
CA GLY A 708 40.94 11.05 18.43
C GLY A 708 40.38 11.50 17.08
N ASN A 709 39.16 12.06 17.04
CA ASN A 709 38.54 12.60 15.82
C ASN A 709 37.81 13.94 16.07
N GLU A 710 38.58 14.99 16.37
CA GLU A 710 38.03 16.33 16.63
C GLU A 710 37.21 16.90 15.46
N PHE A 711 37.53 16.53 14.22
CA PHE A 711 36.74 16.94 13.06
C PHE A 711 35.30 16.41 13.14
N ALA A 712 35.11 15.13 13.45
CA ALA A 712 33.77 14.56 13.62
C ALA A 712 33.02 15.14 14.82
N LYS A 713 33.75 15.52 15.88
CA LYS A 713 33.17 16.20 17.03
C LYS A 713 32.67 17.60 16.67
N ASP A 714 33.49 18.38 15.99
CA ASP A 714 33.15 19.73 15.57
C ASP A 714 31.98 19.69 14.59
N ASP A 715 32.00 18.77 13.62
CA ASP A 715 30.88 18.53 12.69
C ASP A 715 29.59 18.14 13.42
N PHE A 716 29.64 17.21 14.38
CA PHE A 716 28.48 16.88 15.19
C PHE A 716 27.94 18.11 15.95
N MET A 717 28.81 18.85 16.63
CA MET A 717 28.41 20.02 17.42
C MET A 717 27.88 21.17 16.56
N GLU A 718 28.39 21.33 15.34
CA GLU A 718 27.88 22.27 14.34
C GLU A 718 26.47 21.90 13.87
N ASN A 719 26.18 20.60 13.74
CA ASN A 719 24.88 20.08 13.31
C ASN A 719 23.85 19.92 14.45
N VAL A 720 24.26 19.88 15.72
CA VAL A 720 23.35 19.74 16.88
C VAL A 720 22.18 20.73 16.85
N PRO A 721 22.36 22.05 16.59
CA PRO A 721 21.24 23.00 16.52
C PRO A 721 20.20 22.64 15.45
N MET A 722 20.62 22.08 14.32
CA MET A 722 19.72 21.58 13.27
C MET A 722 18.96 20.34 13.77
N VAL A 723 19.63 19.40 14.43
CA VAL A 723 18.94 18.21 14.98
C VAL A 723 17.91 18.63 16.05
N GLU A 724 18.26 19.57 16.93
CA GLU A 724 17.33 20.10 17.94
C GLU A 724 16.15 20.85 17.32
N SER A 725 16.35 21.57 16.21
CA SER A 725 15.24 22.21 15.49
C SER A 725 14.30 21.19 14.85
N VAL A 726 14.84 20.10 14.28
CA VAL A 726 14.04 18.97 13.77
C VAL A 726 13.23 18.34 14.89
N ILE A 727 13.85 18.01 16.04
CA ILE A 727 13.15 17.39 17.17
C ILE A 727 12.05 18.31 17.71
N LYS A 728 12.30 19.62 17.78
CA LYS A 728 11.30 20.60 18.19
C LYS A 728 10.13 20.63 17.21
N ALA A 729 10.41 20.62 15.91
CA ALA A 729 9.41 20.64 14.85
C ALA A 729 8.48 19.43 14.88
N PHE A 730 9.03 18.23 15.05
CA PHE A 730 8.23 17.01 15.23
C PHE A 730 7.44 16.97 16.54
N GLY A 731 7.79 17.81 17.53
CA GLY A 731 7.08 17.91 18.80
C GLY A 731 5.68 18.53 18.71
N GLU A 732 5.30 19.10 17.58
CA GLU A 732 3.94 19.60 17.36
C GLU A 732 2.94 18.47 17.03
N LEU A 733 3.43 17.28 16.70
CA LEU A 733 2.60 16.09 16.53
C LEU A 733 2.46 15.37 17.88
N ASP A 734 1.23 15.01 18.26
CA ASP A 734 1.01 14.19 19.46
C ASP A 734 0.94 12.71 19.09
N ASP A 735 -0.11 12.33 18.36
CA ASP A 735 -0.37 10.95 17.94
C ASP A 735 -0.81 10.87 16.47
N LEU A 736 -0.51 9.74 15.82
CA LEU A 736 -1.21 9.31 14.60
C LEU A 736 -2.03 8.07 14.94
N THR A 737 -3.35 8.17 14.86
CA THR A 737 -4.24 7.03 15.05
C THR A 737 -4.87 6.58 13.73
N TRP A 738 -5.08 5.26 13.60
CA TRP A 738 -5.94 4.71 12.54
C TRP A 738 -6.86 3.63 13.09
N HIS A 739 -8.09 3.61 12.58
CA HIS A 739 -9.09 2.62 12.98
C HIS A 739 -9.96 2.20 11.81
N VAL A 740 -9.86 0.93 11.43
CA VAL A 740 -10.79 0.25 10.51
C VAL A 740 -11.78 -0.55 11.33
N ARG A 741 -13.08 -0.31 11.15
CA ARG A 741 -14.16 -0.95 11.91
C ARG A 741 -15.40 -1.17 11.06
N ASN A 742 -16.26 -2.06 11.52
CA ASN A 742 -17.63 -2.16 11.03
C ASN A 742 -18.54 -1.26 11.88
N GLU A 743 -19.30 -0.39 11.23
CA GLU A 743 -20.23 0.54 11.89
C GLU A 743 -21.52 0.59 11.05
N GLY A 744 -22.62 0.09 11.60
CA GLY A 744 -23.90 0.00 10.88
C GLY A 744 -23.88 -0.84 9.60
N GLY A 745 -23.00 -1.84 9.51
CA GLY A 745 -22.87 -2.70 8.33
C GLY A 745 -22.00 -2.12 7.21
N GLU A 746 -21.42 -0.93 7.42
CA GLU A 746 -20.45 -0.31 6.51
C GLU A 746 -19.03 -0.41 7.09
N VAL A 747 -18.02 -0.50 6.23
CA VAL A 747 -16.63 -0.36 6.65
C VAL A 747 -16.32 1.13 6.84
N ARG A 748 -15.89 1.46 8.04
CA ARG A 748 -15.38 2.77 8.43
C ARG A 748 -13.88 2.72 8.59
N THR A 749 -13.21 3.73 8.06
CA THR A 749 -11.78 3.96 8.33
C THR A 749 -11.61 5.39 8.82
N SER A 750 -11.05 5.56 10.01
CA SER A 750 -10.65 6.86 10.54
C SER A 750 -9.12 6.92 10.57
N ILE A 751 -8.54 8.02 10.13
CA ILE A 751 -7.12 8.35 10.30
C ILE A 751 -7.06 9.75 10.90
N HIS A 752 -6.31 9.93 11.97
CA HIS A 752 -6.22 11.22 12.67
C HIS A 752 -4.77 11.51 13.01
N PHE A 753 -4.28 12.65 12.50
CA PHE A 753 -3.04 13.27 12.95
C PHE A 753 -3.38 14.32 14.00
N ASP A 754 -3.14 14.01 15.26
CA ASP A 754 -3.36 14.89 16.40
C ASP A 754 -2.19 15.88 16.54
N LEU A 755 -2.52 17.14 16.86
CA LEU A 755 -1.54 18.21 17.08
C LEU A 755 -1.56 18.67 18.55
N ASN A 756 -0.38 19.02 19.08
CA ASN A 756 -0.14 19.50 20.46
C ASN A 756 -0.55 20.96 20.71
#